data_AF-A0A415N174-F1
#
_entry.id   AF-A0A415N174-F1
#
_cell.length_a   1.000
_cell.length_b   1.000
_cell.length_c   1.000
_cell.angle_alpha   90.00
_cell.angle_beta   90.00
_cell.angle_gamma   90.00
#
_symmetry.space_group_name_H-M   'P 1'
#
loop_
_entity.id
_entity.type
_entity.pdbx_description
1 polymer ?
#
loop_
_entity_poly.entity_id
_entity_poly.type
_entity_poly.pdbx_seq_one_letter_code
_entity_poly.pdbx_strand_id
1 'polypeptide(L)'
;MANIQPYIDQILNAVYGEEVRSSIVNALEKVNDDNNSYADLKKEVIAAKDAVDKDVDAVQQKLNAASTALTNLQNATSAANTAKTNLQNATSTANTAKSNLTNATSTANATKSDVEAATNVANTAINNANVAKTNLEKVITSATTAQSNLQGVIDNANQIKGQLDSSNATAVTSKKNLDSAISNASTAKSQLQEVINSADSIKKALSDVILTANTVKSNLDTSVNTANGVLQSLNAENASAASNIDELKSENFNSQEILSGVADIRAYLGITSDDIVGIQVDYKNKTFKRLAGAVNLSKGSDFDKFTMFGGRKRCNVADGGSIVAWYGDADYKEDGSMGQVMVYQPKFYYLVCPVEYDPIDTGIGYHLRKANYYVSEKPRAGFRLHPAFYDASGNEIDYFLTSAYEGSIYDASASAYLLNDEQVMNTGEDKFSSIAGARPASGSSQNLTRPNIEAMAQNRGTNWHGDLIKQVSAEQMLMIIEMGMMNLQTAIAQGIVSLPWTTGSDTTSSYAAATGSTASLGNGTGRAEKTTTYEGGVAKEYTVDGKTSVCWRGKENFWGNIWKFVYGINIWGNGKMGGGQPYICSDFSFAESKNSGNYEPAGFTVTNANGYISAIGYSTACDWLFIASECLGNSSLPVGDYTYITVNLNGYRIALLGGGWYYGGVAGGFYWSLSNGVGSRARYIGGRLVYIPTRDSATYTAAIEAWKQKMAA
;
A
#
# COMPACT_ATOMS: atom_id res chain seq x y z
N MET A 1 21.57 11.53 -190.64
CA MET A 1 21.01 12.42 -191.69
C MET A 1 21.27 11.77 -193.04
N ALA A 2 20.26 11.67 -193.90
CA ALA A 2 20.44 11.15 -195.26
C ALA A 2 20.86 12.30 -196.19
N ASN A 3 21.94 12.14 -196.95
CA ASN A 3 22.35 13.13 -197.95
C ASN A 3 21.46 12.98 -199.19
N ILE A 4 20.38 13.78 -199.25
CA ILE A 4 19.40 13.72 -200.34
C ILE A 4 19.74 14.63 -201.53
N GLN A 5 20.74 15.49 -201.41
CA GLN A 5 21.18 16.42 -202.47
C GLN A 5 21.46 15.73 -203.82
N PRO A 6 22.11 14.55 -203.88
CA PRO A 6 22.35 13.88 -205.16
C PRO A 6 21.06 13.48 -205.88
N TYR A 7 20.02 13.13 -205.12
CA TYR A 7 18.71 12.76 -205.66
C TYR A 7 17.92 13.99 -206.09
N ILE A 8 18.04 15.11 -205.37
CA ILE A 8 17.50 16.43 -205.77
C ILE A 8 18.12 16.86 -207.11
N ASP A 9 19.44 16.80 -207.24
CA ASP A 9 20.17 17.25 -208.43
C ASP A 9 19.84 16.40 -209.67
N GLN A 10 19.63 15.09 -209.50
CA GLN A 10 19.16 14.21 -210.58
C GLN A 10 17.78 14.60 -211.08
N ILE A 11 16.86 14.92 -210.16
CA ILE A 11 15.49 15.31 -210.51
C ILE A 11 15.52 16.67 -211.20
N LEU A 12 16.28 17.65 -210.68
CA LEU A 12 16.46 18.99 -211.25
C LEU A 12 16.95 19.01 -212.71
N ASN A 13 17.72 18.01 -213.13
CA ASN A 13 18.32 17.93 -214.46
C ASN A 13 17.59 17.01 -215.47
N ALA A 14 16.43 16.44 -215.13
CA ALA A 14 15.71 15.56 -216.05
C ALA A 14 15.34 16.26 -217.39
N VAL A 15 15.17 15.51 -218.49
CA VAL A 15 14.83 16.09 -219.82
C VAL A 15 13.31 16.29 -220.00
N TYR A 16 12.49 15.51 -219.29
CA TYR A 16 11.02 15.55 -219.34
C TYR A 16 10.43 15.84 -217.95
N GLY A 17 9.18 16.31 -217.89
CA GLY A 17 8.47 16.55 -216.61
C GLY A 17 8.83 17.86 -215.90
N GLU A 18 9.05 18.94 -216.66
CA GLU A 18 9.32 20.28 -216.14
C GLU A 18 8.21 20.77 -215.18
N GLU A 19 6.96 20.42 -215.48
CA GLU A 19 5.80 20.80 -214.66
C GLU A 19 5.77 20.18 -213.25
N VAL A 20 6.48 19.06 -213.00
CA VAL A 20 6.36 18.29 -211.74
C VAL A 20 7.63 18.23 -210.90
N ARG A 21 8.77 18.63 -211.46
CA ARG A 21 10.11 18.48 -210.86
C ARG A 21 10.29 19.20 -209.53
N SER A 22 9.91 20.48 -209.49
CA SER A 22 9.98 21.31 -208.28
C SER A 22 9.13 20.73 -207.16
N SER A 23 8.00 20.08 -207.48
CA SER A 23 7.15 19.42 -206.49
C SER A 23 7.84 18.21 -205.87
N ILE A 24 8.60 17.44 -206.65
CA ILE A 24 9.30 16.24 -206.15
C ILE A 24 10.52 16.64 -205.30
N VAL A 25 11.25 17.68 -205.70
CA VAL A 25 12.36 18.25 -204.91
C VAL A 25 11.85 18.78 -203.58
N ASN A 26 10.81 19.62 -203.60
CA ASN A 26 10.19 20.13 -202.38
C ASN A 26 9.71 19.00 -201.47
N ALA A 27 9.17 17.91 -202.02
CA ALA A 27 8.74 16.76 -201.23
C ALA A 27 9.92 16.01 -200.58
N LEU A 28 11.04 15.85 -201.28
CA LEU A 28 12.25 15.21 -200.73
C LEU A 28 12.90 16.05 -199.63
N GLU A 29 13.04 17.37 -199.85
CA GLU A 29 13.53 18.31 -198.84
C GLU A 29 12.65 18.28 -197.60
N LYS A 30 11.33 18.36 -197.79
CA LYS A 30 10.34 18.26 -196.70
C LYS A 30 10.49 16.98 -195.88
N VAL A 31 10.61 15.83 -196.55
CA VAL A 31 10.77 14.54 -195.87
C VAL A 31 12.06 14.46 -195.08
N ASN A 32 13.17 15.02 -195.59
CA ASN A 32 14.45 15.01 -194.87
C ASN A 32 14.46 15.97 -193.68
N ASP A 33 13.82 17.14 -193.80
CA ASP A 33 13.59 18.06 -192.70
C ASP A 33 12.70 17.42 -191.62
N ASP A 34 11.62 16.74 -192.01
CA ASP A 34 10.76 16.00 -191.09
C ASP A 34 11.53 14.87 -190.39
N ASN A 35 12.46 14.21 -191.08
CA ASN A 35 13.28 13.13 -190.51
C ASN A 35 14.35 13.67 -189.52
N ASN A 36 14.93 14.83 -189.81
CA ASN A 36 15.80 15.55 -188.88
C ASN A 36 15.02 16.02 -187.64
N SER A 37 13.83 16.58 -187.85
CA SER A 37 12.90 16.97 -186.78
C SER A 37 12.51 15.76 -185.91
N TYR A 38 12.29 14.59 -186.52
CA TYR A 38 12.03 13.35 -185.79
C TYR A 38 13.22 12.88 -184.93
N ALA A 39 14.45 13.04 -185.42
CA ALA A 39 15.64 12.69 -184.66
C ALA A 39 15.85 13.60 -183.43
N ASP A 40 15.55 14.89 -183.57
CA ASP A 40 15.59 15.85 -182.46
C ASP A 40 14.45 15.63 -181.47
N LEU A 41 13.22 15.39 -181.95
CA LEU A 41 12.09 14.94 -181.13
C LEU A 41 12.43 13.68 -180.33
N LYS A 42 13.12 12.71 -180.94
CA LYS A 42 13.55 11.50 -180.25
C LYS A 42 14.53 11.80 -179.11
N LYS A 43 15.47 12.74 -179.30
CA LYS A 43 16.38 13.17 -178.21
C LYS A 43 15.63 13.89 -177.10
N GLU A 44 14.71 14.79 -177.44
CA GLU A 44 13.87 15.49 -176.46
C GLU A 44 13.00 14.52 -175.67
N VAL A 45 12.41 13.51 -176.32
CA VAL A 45 11.62 12.46 -175.66
C VAL A 45 12.48 11.61 -174.73
N ILE A 46 13.72 11.27 -175.12
CA ILE A 46 14.64 10.53 -174.23
C ILE A 46 15.02 11.40 -173.03
N ALA A 47 15.36 12.67 -173.23
CA ALA A 47 15.68 13.58 -172.13
C ALA A 47 14.49 13.79 -171.19
N ALA A 48 13.27 13.91 -171.72
CA ALA A 48 12.04 14.00 -170.95
C ALA A 48 11.77 12.72 -170.15
N LYS A 49 11.97 11.54 -170.77
CA LYS A 49 11.88 10.24 -170.08
C LYS A 49 12.86 10.16 -168.92
N ASP A 50 14.13 10.51 -169.14
CA ASP A 50 15.16 10.42 -168.10
C ASP A 50 14.90 11.41 -166.95
N ALA A 51 14.37 12.60 -167.26
CA ALA A 51 13.91 13.55 -166.23
C ALA A 51 12.74 12.99 -165.42
N VAL A 52 11.75 12.37 -166.09
CA VAL A 52 10.62 11.70 -165.43
C VAL A 52 11.10 10.55 -164.55
N ASP A 53 12.02 9.71 -165.03
CA ASP A 53 12.57 8.60 -164.23
C ASP A 53 13.27 9.11 -162.97
N LYS A 54 14.03 10.21 -163.09
CA LYS A 54 14.68 10.87 -161.93
C LYS A 54 13.66 11.43 -160.94
N ASP A 55 12.57 12.04 -161.43
CA ASP A 55 11.49 12.54 -160.58
C ASP A 55 10.73 11.39 -159.90
N VAL A 56 10.50 10.28 -160.62
CA VAL A 56 9.89 9.05 -160.07
C VAL A 56 10.77 8.47 -158.95
N ASP A 57 12.08 8.38 -159.16
CA ASP A 57 13.02 7.93 -158.12
C ASP A 57 13.00 8.84 -156.90
N ALA A 58 12.96 10.17 -157.10
CA ALA A 58 12.87 11.13 -156.00
C ALA A 58 11.54 11.00 -155.22
N VAL A 59 10.43 10.76 -155.92
CA VAL A 59 9.12 10.47 -155.30
C VAL A 59 9.17 9.16 -154.53
N GLN A 60 9.78 8.12 -155.07
CA GLN A 60 9.90 6.81 -154.41
C GLN A 60 10.71 6.91 -153.11
N GLN A 61 11.82 7.68 -153.11
CA GLN A 61 12.60 7.93 -151.90
C GLN A 61 11.77 8.66 -150.83
N LYS A 62 11.02 9.70 -151.21
CA LYS A 62 10.12 10.43 -150.29
C LYS A 62 9.02 9.51 -149.75
N LEU A 63 8.47 8.63 -150.59
CA LEU A 63 7.45 7.67 -150.18
C LEU A 63 8.00 6.66 -149.17
N ASN A 64 9.22 6.16 -149.37
CA ASN A 64 9.90 5.27 -148.42
C ASN A 64 10.14 5.97 -147.07
N ALA A 65 10.60 7.23 -147.09
CA ALA A 65 10.76 8.04 -145.89
C ALA A 65 9.43 8.30 -145.17
N ALA A 66 8.37 8.62 -145.91
CA ALA A 66 7.02 8.81 -145.37
C ALA A 66 6.47 7.51 -144.75
N SER A 67 6.68 6.36 -145.40
CA SER A 67 6.30 5.04 -144.86
C SER A 67 7.03 4.72 -143.56
N THR A 68 8.32 5.07 -143.47
CA THR A 68 9.12 4.93 -142.24
C THR A 68 8.60 5.84 -141.13
N ALA A 69 8.31 7.11 -141.46
CA ALA A 69 7.75 8.07 -140.50
C ALA A 69 6.36 7.63 -140.01
N LEU A 70 5.52 7.11 -140.89
CA LEU A 70 4.21 6.56 -140.54
C LEU A 70 4.34 5.38 -139.57
N THR A 71 5.27 4.47 -139.83
CA THR A 71 5.55 3.32 -138.95
C THR A 71 6.02 3.79 -137.57
N ASN A 72 6.94 4.76 -137.52
CA ASN A 72 7.41 5.32 -136.25
C ASN A 72 6.29 6.02 -135.46
N LEU A 73 5.41 6.76 -136.16
CA LEU A 73 4.25 7.40 -135.54
C LEU A 73 3.28 6.36 -134.98
N GLN A 74 3.00 5.28 -135.73
CA GLN A 74 2.16 4.17 -135.26
C GLN A 74 2.73 3.50 -134.01
N ASN A 75 4.05 3.28 -133.97
CA ASN A 75 4.74 2.74 -132.79
C ASN A 75 4.65 3.70 -131.58
N ALA A 76 4.87 5.00 -131.79
CA ALA A 76 4.76 6.01 -130.75
C ALA A 76 3.32 6.14 -130.21
N THR A 77 2.30 6.10 -131.08
CA THR A 77 0.89 6.08 -130.67
C THR A 77 0.57 4.82 -129.86
N SER A 78 1.07 3.66 -130.26
CA SER A 78 0.90 2.41 -129.51
C SER A 78 1.53 2.50 -128.12
N ALA A 79 2.76 3.01 -128.02
CA ALA A 79 3.43 3.24 -126.75
C ALA A 79 2.69 4.26 -125.86
N ALA A 80 2.18 5.35 -126.44
CA ALA A 80 1.39 6.35 -125.73
C ALA A 80 0.06 5.77 -125.21
N ASN A 81 -0.59 4.90 -125.97
CA ASN A 81 -1.81 4.20 -125.54
C ASN A 81 -1.53 3.23 -124.38
N THR A 82 -0.40 2.51 -124.42
CA THR A 82 0.06 1.68 -123.29
C THR A 82 0.35 2.54 -122.06
N ALA A 83 1.06 3.66 -122.21
CA ALA A 83 1.34 4.58 -121.11
C ALA A 83 0.06 5.19 -120.50
N LYS A 84 -0.91 5.57 -121.35
CA LYS A 84 -2.23 6.03 -120.92
C LYS A 84 -2.96 4.96 -120.10
N THR A 85 -2.94 3.72 -120.55
CA THR A 85 -3.55 2.58 -119.83
C THR A 85 -2.87 2.35 -118.48
N ASN A 86 -1.53 2.39 -118.44
CA ASN A 86 -0.78 2.25 -117.20
C ASN A 86 -1.09 3.39 -116.21
N LEU A 87 -1.19 4.64 -116.69
CA LEU A 87 -1.57 5.79 -115.87
C LEU A 87 -3.00 5.68 -115.34
N GLN A 88 -3.94 5.19 -116.15
CA GLN A 88 -5.31 4.90 -115.72
C GLN A 88 -5.32 3.84 -114.62
N ASN A 89 -4.56 2.75 -114.78
CA ASN A 89 -4.45 1.70 -113.77
C ASN A 89 -3.83 2.21 -112.46
N ALA A 90 -2.75 3.01 -112.54
CA ALA A 90 -2.12 3.62 -111.37
C ALA A 90 -3.08 4.59 -110.64
N THR A 91 -3.87 5.36 -111.39
CA THR A 91 -4.88 6.28 -110.84
C THR A 91 -5.99 5.51 -110.13
N SER A 92 -6.48 4.41 -110.72
CA SER A 92 -7.48 3.54 -110.08
C SER A 92 -6.93 2.95 -108.77
N THR A 93 -5.70 2.42 -108.78
CA THR A 93 -5.03 1.90 -107.57
C THR A 93 -4.88 2.99 -106.50
N ALA A 94 -4.46 4.20 -106.87
CA ALA A 94 -4.34 5.32 -105.94
C ALA A 94 -5.70 5.74 -105.36
N ASN A 95 -6.77 5.73 -106.16
CA ASN A 95 -8.13 6.00 -105.70
C ASN A 95 -8.63 4.93 -104.73
N THR A 96 -8.36 3.65 -104.99
CA THR A 96 -8.65 2.56 -104.06
C THR A 96 -7.89 2.74 -102.74
N ALA A 97 -6.58 3.04 -102.81
CA ALA A 97 -5.77 3.28 -101.61
C ALA A 97 -6.27 4.48 -100.80
N LYS A 98 -6.67 5.57 -101.47
CA LYS A 98 -7.29 6.75 -100.84
C LYS A 98 -8.59 6.37 -100.12
N SER A 99 -9.46 5.60 -100.77
CA SER A 99 -10.71 5.14 -100.15
C SER A 99 -10.43 4.25 -98.93
N ASN A 100 -9.46 3.35 -99.01
CA ASN A 100 -9.06 2.50 -97.88
C ASN A 100 -8.53 3.34 -96.71
N LEU A 101 -7.70 4.35 -96.98
CA LEU A 101 -7.18 5.27 -95.95
C LEU A 101 -8.30 6.09 -95.30
N THR A 102 -9.27 6.58 -96.08
CA THR A 102 -10.46 7.26 -95.55
C THR A 102 -11.26 6.34 -94.63
N ASN A 103 -11.50 5.09 -95.04
CA ASN A 103 -12.21 4.12 -94.20
C ASN A 103 -11.46 3.83 -92.90
N ALA A 104 -10.14 3.59 -92.98
CA ALA A 104 -9.30 3.34 -91.80
C ALA A 104 -9.31 4.53 -90.83
N THR A 105 -9.29 5.76 -91.36
CA THR A 105 -9.35 6.99 -90.55
C THR A 105 -10.71 7.15 -89.88
N SER A 106 -11.81 6.88 -90.59
CA SER A 106 -13.16 6.87 -90.00
C SER A 106 -13.28 5.83 -88.90
N THR A 107 -12.76 4.62 -89.09
CA THR A 107 -12.72 3.58 -88.06
C THR A 107 -11.89 4.03 -86.85
N ALA A 108 -10.70 4.58 -87.05
CA ALA A 108 -9.85 5.07 -85.97
C ALA A 108 -10.53 6.19 -85.16
N ASN A 109 -11.24 7.10 -85.84
CA ASN A 109 -12.01 8.15 -85.18
C ASN A 109 -13.17 7.58 -84.36
N ALA A 110 -13.89 6.58 -84.86
CA ALA A 110 -14.94 5.90 -84.11
C ALA A 110 -14.37 5.21 -82.85
N THR A 111 -13.28 4.46 -83.01
CA THR A 111 -12.59 3.82 -81.86
C THR A 111 -12.09 4.84 -80.84
N LYS A 112 -11.59 6.00 -81.28
CA LYS A 112 -11.20 7.07 -80.36
C LYS A 112 -12.40 7.55 -79.53
N SER A 113 -13.55 7.80 -80.16
CA SER A 113 -14.77 8.19 -79.46
C SER A 113 -15.24 7.11 -78.48
N ASP A 114 -15.15 5.83 -78.84
CA ASP A 114 -15.49 4.73 -77.94
C ASP A 114 -14.55 4.68 -76.71
N VAL A 115 -13.25 4.89 -76.91
CA VAL A 115 -12.25 4.96 -75.82
C VAL A 115 -12.50 6.17 -74.91
N GLU A 116 -12.84 7.33 -75.46
CA GLU A 116 -13.21 8.52 -74.69
C GLU A 116 -14.47 8.26 -73.84
N ALA A 117 -15.48 7.61 -74.42
CA ALA A 117 -16.68 7.20 -73.68
C ALA A 117 -16.36 6.21 -72.56
N ALA A 118 -15.55 5.17 -72.83
CA ALA A 118 -15.12 4.20 -71.83
C ALA A 118 -14.32 4.85 -70.70
N THR A 119 -13.46 5.83 -71.03
CA THR A 119 -12.68 6.60 -70.05
C THR A 119 -13.59 7.41 -69.13
N ASN A 120 -14.62 8.05 -69.68
CA ASN A 120 -15.60 8.77 -68.89
C ASN A 120 -16.36 7.85 -67.94
N VAL A 121 -16.78 6.67 -68.41
CA VAL A 121 -17.42 5.65 -67.55
C VAL A 121 -16.48 5.20 -66.43
N ALA A 122 -15.21 4.95 -66.72
CA ALA A 122 -14.22 4.58 -65.72
C ALA A 122 -14.03 5.69 -64.67
N ASN A 123 -13.97 6.96 -65.09
CA ASN A 123 -13.88 8.10 -64.18
C ASN A 123 -15.10 8.20 -63.27
N THR A 124 -16.31 7.99 -63.80
CA THR A 124 -17.53 7.91 -63.00
C THR A 124 -17.46 6.77 -61.98
N ALA A 125 -16.99 5.58 -62.38
CA ALA A 125 -16.83 4.45 -61.48
C ALA A 125 -15.82 4.74 -60.34
N ILE A 126 -14.69 5.38 -60.65
CA ILE A 126 -13.70 5.82 -59.65
C ILE A 126 -14.32 6.80 -58.65
N ASN A 127 -15.08 7.78 -59.13
CA ASN A 127 -15.76 8.74 -58.27
C ASN A 127 -16.77 8.04 -57.35
N ASN A 128 -17.57 7.12 -57.88
CA ASN A 128 -18.52 6.33 -57.09
C ASN A 128 -17.80 5.47 -56.04
N ALA A 129 -16.66 4.86 -56.38
CA ALA A 129 -15.84 4.09 -55.45
C ALA A 129 -15.27 4.97 -54.33
N ASN A 130 -14.82 6.19 -54.65
CA ASN A 130 -14.35 7.15 -53.65
C ASN A 130 -15.46 7.59 -52.70
N VAL A 131 -16.67 7.85 -53.22
CA VAL A 131 -17.85 8.14 -52.38
C VAL A 131 -18.18 6.96 -51.46
N ALA A 132 -18.16 5.74 -51.99
CA ALA A 132 -18.39 4.52 -51.20
C ALA A 132 -17.34 4.35 -50.09
N LYS A 133 -16.06 4.62 -50.39
CA LYS A 133 -14.97 4.63 -49.42
C LYS A 133 -15.23 5.63 -48.29
N THR A 134 -15.54 6.89 -48.61
CA THR A 134 -15.85 7.91 -47.60
C THR A 134 -17.05 7.53 -46.74
N ASN A 135 -18.09 6.92 -47.33
CA ASN A 135 -19.23 6.42 -46.56
C ASN A 135 -18.83 5.27 -45.62
N LEU A 136 -17.97 4.36 -46.07
CA LEU A 136 -17.46 3.27 -45.23
C LEU A 136 -16.62 3.81 -44.06
N GLU A 137 -15.77 4.80 -44.30
CA GLU A 137 -14.97 5.47 -43.24
C GLU A 137 -15.87 6.11 -42.18
N LYS A 138 -16.97 6.75 -42.59
CA LYS A 138 -17.97 7.29 -41.65
C LYS A 138 -18.62 6.19 -40.83
N VAL A 139 -19.04 5.08 -41.46
CA VAL A 139 -19.65 3.94 -40.76
C VAL A 139 -18.67 3.33 -39.75
N ILE A 140 -17.41 3.14 -40.13
CA ILE A 140 -16.36 2.65 -39.22
C ILE A 140 -16.22 3.58 -38.03
N THR A 141 -16.13 4.89 -38.26
CA THR A 141 -16.00 5.89 -37.19
C THR A 141 -17.18 5.85 -36.22
N SER A 142 -18.41 5.76 -36.76
CA SER A 142 -19.62 5.61 -35.95
C SER A 142 -19.62 4.30 -35.16
N ALA A 143 -19.20 3.19 -35.76
CA ALA A 143 -19.11 1.90 -35.09
C ALA A 143 -18.08 1.90 -33.95
N THR A 144 -16.91 2.49 -34.17
CA THR A 144 -15.88 2.67 -33.13
C THR A 144 -16.39 3.54 -31.98
N THR A 145 -17.13 4.60 -32.29
CA THR A 145 -17.75 5.45 -31.26
C THR A 145 -18.78 4.66 -30.45
N ALA A 146 -19.64 3.88 -31.11
CA ALA A 146 -20.62 3.02 -30.45
C ALA A 146 -19.95 1.95 -29.57
N GLN A 147 -18.84 1.37 -30.01
CA GLN A 147 -18.04 0.43 -29.23
C GLN A 147 -17.50 1.07 -27.95
N SER A 148 -16.93 2.28 -28.05
CA SER A 148 -16.44 3.04 -26.89
C SER A 148 -17.57 3.34 -25.89
N ASN A 149 -18.73 3.77 -26.39
CA ASN A 149 -19.91 4.01 -25.55
C ASN A 149 -20.37 2.74 -24.84
N LEU A 150 -20.39 1.59 -25.53
CA LEU A 150 -20.75 0.30 -24.95
C LEU A 150 -19.75 -0.12 -23.87
N GLN A 151 -18.45 0.11 -24.07
CA GLN A 151 -17.44 -0.16 -23.05
C GLN A 151 -17.68 0.67 -21.78
N GLY A 152 -17.99 1.96 -21.93
CA GLY A 152 -18.36 2.81 -20.78
C GLY A 152 -19.61 2.30 -20.04
N VAL A 153 -20.61 1.78 -20.75
CA VAL A 153 -21.78 1.13 -20.13
C VAL A 153 -21.39 -0.13 -19.35
N ILE A 154 -20.51 -0.96 -19.89
CA ILE A 154 -20.01 -2.17 -19.23
C ILE A 154 -19.23 -1.81 -17.96
N ASP A 155 -18.36 -0.81 -18.02
CA ASP A 155 -17.56 -0.38 -16.88
C ASP A 155 -18.46 0.17 -15.76
N ASN A 156 -19.47 0.98 -16.11
CA ASN A 156 -20.47 1.46 -15.17
C ASN A 156 -21.28 0.31 -14.54
N ALA A 157 -21.69 -0.67 -15.34
CA ALA A 157 -22.43 -1.84 -14.83
C ALA A 157 -21.58 -2.66 -13.83
N ASN A 158 -20.28 -2.83 -14.12
CA ASN A 158 -19.35 -3.50 -13.21
C ASN A 158 -19.15 -2.72 -11.90
N GLN A 159 -19.09 -1.38 -11.97
CA GLN A 159 -19.02 -0.54 -10.77
C GLN A 159 -20.28 -0.68 -9.91
N ILE A 160 -21.47 -0.63 -10.54
CA ILE A 160 -22.76 -0.83 -9.85
C ILE A 160 -22.82 -2.22 -9.21
N LYS A 161 -22.34 -3.25 -9.90
CA LYS A 161 -22.26 -4.60 -9.33
C LYS A 161 -21.39 -4.63 -8.06
N GLY A 162 -20.21 -4.01 -8.09
CA GLY A 162 -19.34 -3.94 -6.90
C GLY A 162 -19.96 -3.19 -5.73
N GLN A 163 -20.71 -2.11 -6.01
CA GLN A 163 -21.49 -1.40 -5.00
C GLN A 163 -22.60 -2.27 -4.40
N LEU A 164 -23.31 -3.04 -5.23
CA LEU A 164 -24.35 -3.97 -4.80
C LEU A 164 -23.78 -5.09 -3.94
N ASP A 165 -22.65 -5.69 -4.34
CA ASP A 165 -21.97 -6.74 -3.57
C ASP A 165 -21.55 -6.22 -2.19
N SER A 166 -21.04 -4.99 -2.12
CA SER A 166 -20.66 -4.33 -0.86
C SER A 166 -21.87 -4.03 0.03
N SER A 167 -22.97 -3.56 -0.56
CA SER A 167 -24.24 -3.34 0.14
C SER A 167 -24.80 -4.65 0.70
N ASN A 168 -24.74 -5.72 -0.08
CA ASN A 168 -25.18 -7.05 0.35
C ASN A 168 -24.32 -7.60 1.50
N ALA A 169 -23.00 -7.45 1.45
CA ALA A 169 -22.10 -7.85 2.54
C ALA A 169 -22.40 -7.07 3.84
N THR A 170 -22.73 -5.78 3.73
CA THR A 170 -23.14 -4.93 4.85
C THR A 170 -24.48 -5.40 5.43
N ALA A 171 -25.45 -5.75 4.59
CA ALA A 171 -26.74 -6.28 5.00
C ALA A 171 -26.60 -7.63 5.72
N VAL A 172 -25.75 -8.53 5.22
CA VAL A 172 -25.45 -9.82 5.88
C VAL A 172 -24.83 -9.62 7.26
N THR A 173 -23.88 -8.69 7.38
CA THR A 173 -23.26 -8.34 8.67
C THR A 173 -24.29 -7.75 9.64
N SER A 174 -25.15 -6.85 9.16
CA SER A 174 -26.21 -6.23 9.95
C SER A 174 -27.21 -7.26 10.45
N LYS A 175 -27.57 -8.25 9.61
CA LYS A 175 -28.41 -9.37 10.02
C LYS A 175 -27.76 -10.19 11.15
N LYS A 176 -26.47 -10.53 11.02
CA LYS A 176 -25.75 -11.28 12.07
C LYS A 176 -25.71 -10.52 13.39
N ASN A 177 -25.54 -9.19 13.35
CA ASN A 177 -25.58 -8.35 14.55
C ASN A 177 -26.97 -8.33 15.19
N LEU A 178 -28.04 -8.25 14.38
CA LEU A 178 -29.41 -8.34 14.87
C LEU A 178 -29.70 -9.70 15.51
N ASP A 179 -29.27 -10.80 14.88
CA ASP A 179 -29.43 -12.16 15.43
C ASP A 179 -28.74 -12.28 16.81
N SER A 180 -27.51 -11.77 16.94
CA SER A 180 -26.78 -11.73 18.22
C SER A 180 -27.50 -10.86 19.27
N ALA A 181 -28.01 -9.69 18.87
CA ALA A 181 -28.74 -8.81 19.78
C ALA A 181 -30.03 -9.45 20.31
N ILE A 182 -30.77 -10.16 19.44
CA ILE A 182 -31.96 -10.93 19.82
C ILE A 182 -31.61 -12.06 20.79
N SER A 183 -30.52 -12.78 20.54
CA SER A 183 -30.03 -13.84 21.43
C SER A 183 -29.69 -13.27 22.82
N ASN A 184 -28.92 -12.18 22.86
CA ASN A 184 -28.53 -11.53 24.12
C ASN A 184 -29.75 -11.01 24.90
N ALA A 185 -30.72 -10.40 24.21
CA ALA A 185 -31.95 -9.95 24.83
C ALA A 185 -32.77 -11.11 25.43
N SER A 186 -32.76 -12.28 24.77
CA SER A 186 -33.43 -13.48 25.26
C SER A 186 -32.75 -14.07 26.51
N THR A 187 -31.41 -14.07 26.55
CA THR A 187 -30.63 -14.43 27.74
C THR A 187 -30.92 -13.49 28.90
N ALA A 188 -30.85 -12.18 28.66
CA ALA A 188 -31.10 -11.16 29.68
C ALA A 188 -32.53 -11.26 30.26
N LYS A 189 -33.53 -11.52 29.40
CA LYS A 189 -34.91 -11.79 29.84
C LYS A 189 -34.98 -12.99 30.79
N SER A 190 -34.25 -14.06 30.48
CA SER A 190 -34.23 -15.28 31.31
C SER A 190 -33.57 -15.04 32.67
N GLN A 191 -32.43 -14.35 32.67
CA GLN A 191 -31.74 -13.97 33.91
C GLN A 191 -32.59 -13.03 34.79
N LEU A 192 -33.28 -12.05 34.19
CA LEU A 192 -34.21 -11.19 34.92
C LEU A 192 -35.34 -12.00 35.56
N GLN A 193 -35.84 -13.03 34.88
CA GLN A 193 -36.86 -13.91 35.45
C GLN A 193 -36.34 -14.69 36.67
N GLU A 194 -35.09 -15.16 36.64
CA GLU A 194 -34.45 -15.81 37.79
C GLU A 194 -34.28 -14.86 38.98
N VAL A 195 -33.89 -13.61 38.72
CA VAL A 195 -33.78 -12.57 39.75
C VAL A 195 -35.15 -12.29 40.37
N ILE A 196 -36.21 -12.18 39.57
CA ILE A 196 -37.59 -12.00 40.06
C ILE A 196 -37.98 -13.17 40.98
N ASN A 197 -37.77 -14.40 40.53
CA ASN A 197 -38.10 -15.60 41.31
C ASN A 197 -37.32 -15.65 42.65
N SER A 198 -36.06 -15.22 42.63
CA SER A 198 -35.21 -15.13 43.83
C SER A 198 -35.69 -14.04 44.78
N ALA A 199 -36.05 -12.87 44.25
CA ALA A 199 -36.58 -11.75 45.04
C ALA A 199 -37.90 -12.12 45.73
N ASP A 200 -38.79 -12.84 45.04
CA ASP A 200 -40.04 -13.35 45.63
C ASP A 200 -39.77 -14.34 46.77
N SER A 201 -38.76 -15.21 46.61
CA SER A 201 -38.34 -16.16 47.65
C SER A 201 -37.77 -15.43 48.88
N ILE A 202 -36.91 -14.42 48.67
CA ILE A 202 -36.35 -13.59 49.74
C ILE A 202 -37.45 -12.81 50.46
N LYS A 203 -38.42 -12.24 49.73
CA LYS A 203 -39.56 -11.52 50.31
C LYS A 203 -40.36 -12.41 51.25
N LYS A 204 -40.58 -13.67 50.88
CA LYS A 204 -41.23 -14.66 51.73
C LYS A 204 -40.41 -14.94 52.99
N ALA A 205 -39.12 -15.24 52.84
CA ALA A 205 -38.22 -15.49 53.97
C ALA A 205 -38.16 -14.29 54.94
N LEU A 206 -38.10 -13.06 54.42
CA LEU A 206 -38.12 -11.85 55.23
C LEU A 206 -39.45 -11.71 56.01
N SER A 207 -40.57 -12.06 55.38
CA SER A 207 -41.88 -12.05 56.05
C SER A 207 -41.92 -13.03 57.22
N ASP A 208 -41.34 -14.22 57.06
CA ASP A 208 -41.23 -15.24 58.12
C ASP A 208 -40.33 -14.77 59.28
N VAL A 209 -39.22 -14.10 58.95
CA VAL A 209 -38.31 -13.50 59.95
C VAL A 209 -39.01 -12.39 60.73
N ILE A 210 -39.77 -11.51 60.08
CA ILE A 210 -40.53 -10.44 60.74
C ILE A 210 -41.56 -11.05 61.71
N LEU A 211 -42.27 -12.10 61.31
CA LEU A 211 -43.20 -12.84 62.17
C LEU A 211 -42.49 -13.41 63.42
N THR A 212 -41.33 -14.00 63.22
CA THR A 212 -40.49 -14.54 64.30
C THR A 212 -40.02 -13.43 65.24
N ALA A 213 -39.52 -12.32 64.70
CA ALA A 213 -39.05 -11.17 65.47
C ALA A 213 -40.17 -10.53 66.29
N ASN A 214 -41.38 -10.41 65.74
CA ASN A 214 -42.56 -9.94 66.47
C ASN A 214 -42.91 -10.86 67.64
N THR A 215 -42.79 -12.17 67.44
CA THR A 215 -42.99 -13.17 68.51
C THR A 215 -41.94 -13.02 69.60
N VAL A 216 -40.66 -12.92 69.24
CA VAL A 216 -39.56 -12.69 70.19
C VAL A 216 -39.74 -11.39 70.96
N LYS A 217 -40.13 -10.30 70.27
CA LYS A 217 -40.43 -9.02 70.92
C LYS A 217 -41.52 -9.17 71.97
N SER A 218 -42.62 -9.86 71.63
CA SER A 218 -43.70 -10.12 72.58
C SER A 218 -43.23 -10.91 73.81
N ASN A 219 -42.36 -11.89 73.61
CA ASN A 219 -41.77 -12.67 74.70
C ASN A 219 -40.84 -11.79 75.57
N LEU A 220 -40.03 -10.93 74.93
CA LEU A 220 -39.16 -10.00 75.63
C LEU A 220 -39.95 -8.98 76.45
N ASP A 221 -41.00 -8.40 75.89
CA ASP A 221 -41.89 -7.48 76.60
C ASP A 221 -42.50 -8.16 77.84
N THR A 222 -42.87 -9.44 77.73
CA THR A 222 -43.34 -10.25 78.86
C THR A 222 -42.26 -10.40 79.94
N SER A 223 -41.04 -10.79 79.55
CA SER A 223 -39.91 -10.93 80.48
C SER A 223 -39.52 -9.60 81.15
N VAL A 224 -39.55 -8.48 80.41
CA VAL A 224 -39.30 -7.15 80.96
C VAL A 224 -40.37 -6.78 81.99
N ASN A 225 -41.64 -7.08 81.73
CA ASN A 225 -42.70 -6.87 82.71
C ASN A 225 -42.47 -7.71 83.98
N THR A 226 -42.06 -8.97 83.83
CA THR A 226 -41.68 -9.81 84.98
C THR A 226 -40.49 -9.23 85.75
N ALA A 227 -39.41 -8.83 85.05
CA ALA A 227 -38.22 -8.25 85.65
C ALA A 227 -38.51 -6.93 86.37
N ASN A 228 -39.39 -6.09 85.82
CA ASN A 228 -39.86 -4.88 86.49
C ASN A 228 -40.63 -5.21 87.78
N GLY A 229 -41.45 -6.28 87.77
CA GLY A 229 -42.08 -6.80 88.99
C GLY A 229 -41.06 -7.23 90.04
N VAL A 230 -40.03 -7.98 89.63
CA VAL A 230 -38.92 -8.38 90.51
C VAL A 230 -38.15 -7.17 91.04
N LEU A 231 -37.85 -6.17 90.20
CA LEU A 231 -37.17 -4.94 90.60
C LEU A 231 -37.96 -4.18 91.67
N GLN A 232 -39.29 -4.15 91.56
CA GLN A 232 -40.14 -3.57 92.60
C GLN A 232 -40.03 -4.35 93.92
N SER A 233 -40.05 -5.69 93.86
CA SER A 233 -39.81 -6.54 95.04
C SER A 233 -38.42 -6.31 95.64
N LEU A 234 -37.38 -6.24 94.81
CA LEU A 234 -36.00 -6.02 95.22
C LEU A 234 -35.80 -4.63 95.82
N ASN A 235 -36.48 -3.60 95.30
CA ASN A 235 -36.46 -2.26 95.91
C ASN A 235 -37.11 -2.27 97.30
N ALA A 236 -38.16 -3.08 97.52
CA ALA A 236 -38.74 -3.27 98.85
C ALA A 236 -37.77 -4.01 99.80
N GLU A 237 -37.04 -5.02 99.29
CA GLU A 237 -35.96 -5.69 100.04
C GLU A 237 -34.78 -4.75 100.32
N ASN A 238 -34.34 -3.93 99.36
CA ASN A 238 -33.26 -2.96 99.52
C ASN A 238 -33.64 -1.85 100.49
N ALA A 239 -34.90 -1.43 100.57
CA ALA A 239 -35.35 -0.54 101.63
C ALA A 239 -35.21 -1.20 103.02
N SER A 240 -35.44 -2.50 103.10
CA SER A 240 -35.21 -3.31 104.32
C SER A 240 -33.71 -3.49 104.60
N ALA A 241 -32.90 -3.75 103.58
CA ALA A 241 -31.45 -3.89 103.69
C ALA A 241 -30.75 -2.55 103.97
N ALA A 242 -31.26 -1.42 103.48
CA ALA A 242 -30.77 -0.08 103.84
C ALA A 242 -30.96 0.18 105.33
N SER A 243 -32.08 -0.26 105.91
CA SER A 243 -32.28 -0.27 107.36
C SER A 243 -31.24 -1.13 108.08
N ASN A 244 -30.84 -2.27 107.50
CA ASN A 244 -29.78 -3.14 108.04
C ASN A 244 -28.35 -2.61 107.79
N ILE A 245 -28.14 -1.82 106.72
CA ILE A 245 -26.84 -1.24 106.33
C ILE A 245 -26.52 0.00 107.15
N ASP A 246 -27.52 0.78 107.58
CA ASP A 246 -27.29 1.81 108.58
C ASP A 246 -26.84 1.23 109.94
N GLU A 247 -27.10 -0.07 110.18
CA GLU A 247 -26.53 -0.88 111.26
C GLU A 247 -25.07 -1.34 110.98
N LEU A 248 -24.63 -1.43 109.71
CA LEU A 248 -23.31 -1.96 109.30
C LEU A 248 -22.27 -0.89 108.88
N LYS A 249 -22.68 0.38 108.70
CA LYS A 249 -21.77 1.51 108.36
C LYS A 249 -20.85 1.98 109.50
N SER A 250 -20.83 1.29 110.66
CA SER A 250 -19.85 1.52 111.72
C SER A 250 -18.50 0.81 111.50
N GLU A 251 -18.35 0.01 110.44
CA GLU A 251 -17.11 -0.75 110.20
C GLU A 251 -16.64 -0.66 108.74
N ASN A 252 -15.46 -0.04 108.56
CA ASN A 252 -14.50 -0.27 107.48
C ASN A 252 -14.81 0.14 106.02
N PHE A 253 -14.26 1.30 105.67
CA PHE A 253 -13.41 1.61 104.50
C PHE A 253 -13.27 0.54 103.39
N ASN A 254 -13.63 0.84 102.13
CA ASN A 254 -12.88 1.63 101.13
C ASN A 254 -11.78 0.81 100.40
N SER A 255 -11.93 0.60 99.09
CA SER A 255 -10.90 0.99 98.11
C SER A 255 -11.31 0.62 96.68
N GLN A 256 -11.36 1.68 95.87
CA GLN A 256 -11.07 1.65 94.44
C GLN A 256 -9.56 1.48 94.24
N GLU A 257 -9.19 0.54 93.38
CA GLU A 257 -8.00 0.57 92.52
C GLU A 257 -8.24 -0.60 91.54
N ILE A 258 -8.34 -0.41 90.23
CA ILE A 258 -7.20 -0.47 89.33
C ILE A 258 -7.70 0.03 87.97
N LEU A 259 -7.23 1.22 87.60
CA LEU A 259 -7.40 1.84 86.29
C LEU A 259 -6.00 2.16 85.80
N SER A 260 -5.34 1.19 85.16
CA SER A 260 -4.01 1.38 84.55
C SER A 260 -3.69 0.40 83.42
N GLY A 261 -4.68 0.10 82.57
CA GLY A 261 -4.54 -0.79 81.39
C GLY A 261 -4.49 -0.09 80.03
N VAL A 262 -4.08 1.19 79.96
CA VAL A 262 -4.01 1.95 78.69
C VAL A 262 -2.55 2.22 78.31
N ALA A 263 -1.79 1.15 78.07
CA ALA A 263 -0.43 1.21 77.53
C ALA A 263 -0.19 0.24 76.36
N ASP A 264 -1.24 -0.45 75.87
CA ASP A 264 -1.09 -1.66 75.05
C ASP A 264 -1.74 -1.57 73.64
N ILE A 265 -1.53 -0.44 72.93
CA ILE A 265 -2.05 -0.27 71.54
C ILE A 265 -0.96 0.14 70.51
N ARG A 266 0.28 0.42 70.94
CA ARG A 266 1.39 0.73 69.99
C ARG A 266 2.16 -0.48 69.45
N ALA A 267 1.83 -1.70 69.90
CA ALA A 267 2.36 -2.96 69.37
C ALA A 267 1.46 -3.64 68.31
N TYR A 268 0.26 -3.12 68.03
CA TYR A 268 -0.71 -3.72 67.12
C TYR A 268 -0.59 -3.26 65.64
N LEU A 269 0.35 -2.36 65.31
CA LEU A 269 0.54 -1.81 63.95
C LEU A 269 1.94 -2.12 63.37
N GLY A 270 2.51 -3.29 63.65
CA GLY A 270 3.86 -3.70 63.26
C GLY A 270 4.19 -3.65 61.76
N ILE A 271 4.79 -2.55 61.30
CA ILE A 271 5.43 -2.41 59.98
C ILE A 271 6.96 -2.44 60.18
N THR A 272 7.52 -3.62 60.48
CA THR A 272 8.96 -3.90 60.47
C THR A 272 9.20 -5.30 59.94
N SER A 273 8.75 -5.61 58.72
CA SER A 273 9.10 -6.87 58.07
C SER A 273 10.21 -6.62 57.05
N ASP A 274 11.30 -7.39 57.15
CA ASP A 274 12.51 -7.29 56.31
C ASP A 274 12.24 -7.54 54.81
N ASP A 275 11.03 -7.94 54.43
CA ASP A 275 10.57 -8.26 53.07
C ASP A 275 9.69 -7.17 52.42
N ILE A 276 9.60 -5.98 53.03
CA ILE A 276 8.98 -4.80 52.42
C ILE A 276 10.08 -3.81 52.03
N VAL A 277 10.06 -3.38 50.78
CA VAL A 277 10.94 -2.33 50.25
C VAL A 277 10.11 -1.21 49.63
N GLY A 278 10.62 0.01 49.67
CA GLY A 278 9.90 1.13 49.08
C GLY A 278 10.73 2.37 48.86
N ILE A 279 10.07 3.39 48.32
CA ILE A 279 10.63 4.71 48.04
C ILE A 279 9.58 5.79 48.30
N GLN A 280 10.00 6.86 48.96
CA GLN A 280 9.28 8.13 48.96
C GLN A 280 9.72 8.91 47.73
N VAL A 281 8.74 9.29 46.91
CA VAL A 281 8.91 10.28 45.87
C VAL A 281 8.24 11.56 46.33
N ASP A 282 9.05 12.58 46.59
CA ASP A 282 8.58 13.95 46.84
C ASP A 282 8.68 14.73 45.54
N TYR A 283 7.60 14.71 44.76
CA TYR A 283 7.48 15.41 43.49
C TYR A 283 7.67 16.92 43.66
N LYS A 284 7.08 17.48 44.72
CA LYS A 284 7.10 18.92 45.02
C LYS A 284 8.51 19.42 45.34
N ASN A 285 9.21 18.71 46.24
CA ASN A 285 10.57 19.09 46.63
C ASN A 285 11.65 18.39 45.82
N LYS A 286 11.27 17.56 44.83
CA LYS A 286 12.17 16.89 43.89
C LYS A 286 13.19 15.98 44.59
N THR A 287 12.76 15.26 45.62
CA THR A 287 13.63 14.36 46.39
C THR A 287 13.14 12.93 46.40
N PHE A 288 14.10 12.02 46.60
CA PHE A 288 13.88 10.58 46.64
C PHE A 288 14.52 10.00 47.88
N LYS A 289 13.77 9.17 48.62
CA LYS A 289 14.27 8.52 49.82
C LYS A 289 13.81 7.07 49.85
N ARG A 290 14.75 6.12 49.83
CA ARG A 290 14.43 4.71 50.06
C ARG A 290 13.81 4.51 51.45
N LEU A 291 12.85 3.61 51.55
CA LEU A 291 12.05 3.33 52.75
C LEU A 291 12.09 1.85 53.10
N ALA A 292 11.70 1.53 54.34
CA ALA A 292 11.63 0.16 54.88
C ALA A 292 12.95 -0.60 54.64
N GLY A 293 12.89 -1.85 54.16
CA GLY A 293 14.07 -2.68 53.89
C GLY A 293 15.03 -2.10 52.85
N ALA A 294 14.67 -1.03 52.13
CA ALA A 294 15.49 -0.42 51.10
C ALA A 294 16.42 0.70 51.60
N VAL A 295 16.25 1.23 52.83
CA VAL A 295 16.93 2.45 53.32
C VAL A 295 18.46 2.40 53.15
N ASN A 296 19.08 1.24 53.36
CA ASN A 296 20.53 1.06 53.30
C ASN A 296 20.99 0.21 52.10
N LEU A 297 20.11 -0.08 51.16
CA LEU A 297 20.46 -0.86 49.98
C LEU A 297 20.95 0.07 48.87
N SER A 298 21.90 -0.41 48.08
CA SER A 298 22.27 0.14 46.79
C SER A 298 21.44 -0.51 45.66
N LYS A 299 21.37 0.12 44.49
CA LYS A 299 20.69 -0.49 43.33
C LYS A 299 21.44 -1.76 42.88
N GLY A 300 20.76 -2.69 42.20
CA GLY A 300 21.38 -3.92 41.71
C GLY A 300 21.39 -5.02 42.77
N SER A 301 22.56 -5.60 43.06
CA SER A 301 22.70 -6.86 43.80
C SER A 301 22.07 -6.87 45.19
N ASP A 302 22.02 -5.73 45.89
CA ASP A 302 21.39 -5.65 47.21
C ASP A 302 19.88 -5.93 47.17
N PHE A 303 19.26 -5.77 46.00
CA PHE A 303 17.87 -6.11 45.76
C PHE A 303 17.66 -7.58 45.32
N ASP A 304 18.71 -8.34 45.02
CA ASP A 304 18.56 -9.71 44.51
C ASP A 304 17.97 -10.68 45.55
N LYS A 305 18.10 -10.34 46.83
CA LYS A 305 17.45 -11.08 47.92
C LYS A 305 15.93 -11.00 47.87
N PHE A 306 15.37 -10.04 47.13
CA PHE A 306 13.94 -9.91 46.99
C PHE A 306 13.46 -10.57 45.69
N THR A 307 12.52 -11.52 45.78
CA THR A 307 12.13 -12.35 44.65
C THR A 307 11.56 -11.54 43.48
N MET A 308 10.85 -10.44 43.72
CA MET A 308 10.33 -9.62 42.62
C MET A 308 11.42 -8.87 41.82
N PHE A 309 12.64 -8.79 42.35
CA PHE A 309 13.82 -8.20 41.72
C PHE A 309 14.82 -9.29 41.30
N GLY A 310 15.41 -10.01 42.25
CA GLY A 310 16.40 -11.06 41.99
C GLY A 310 15.83 -12.31 41.35
N GLY A 311 14.51 -12.51 41.45
CA GLY A 311 13.82 -13.59 40.75
C GLY A 311 13.48 -13.29 39.30
N ARG A 312 13.75 -12.08 38.81
CA ARG A 312 13.65 -11.80 37.38
C ARG A 312 14.73 -12.56 36.62
N LYS A 313 14.33 -13.35 35.62
CA LYS A 313 15.26 -14.21 34.88
C LYS A 313 14.87 -14.31 33.41
N ARG A 314 15.84 -14.13 32.51
CA ARG A 314 15.69 -14.39 31.09
C ARG A 314 15.42 -15.87 30.85
N CYS A 315 14.57 -16.16 29.87
CA CYS A 315 14.16 -17.49 29.50
C CYS A 315 13.73 -17.56 28.04
N ASN A 316 13.86 -18.74 27.44
CA ASN A 316 13.29 -19.04 26.13
C ASN A 316 11.91 -19.65 26.30
N VAL A 317 10.94 -19.14 25.53
CA VAL A 317 9.52 -19.48 25.66
C VAL A 317 8.98 -19.95 24.31
N ALA A 318 8.47 -21.18 24.27
CA ALA A 318 7.81 -21.72 23.09
C ALA A 318 6.44 -21.07 22.88
N ASP A 319 5.90 -21.14 21.65
CA ASP A 319 4.59 -20.57 21.28
C ASP A 319 3.43 -21.03 22.18
N GLY A 320 3.49 -22.24 22.75
CA GLY A 320 2.50 -22.72 23.73
C GLY A 320 2.61 -22.12 25.14
N GLY A 321 3.58 -21.23 25.39
CA GLY A 321 3.85 -20.60 26.68
C GLY A 321 4.83 -21.36 27.59
N SER A 322 5.33 -22.52 27.16
CA SER A 322 6.28 -23.32 27.92
C SER A 322 7.65 -22.67 27.94
N ILE A 323 8.21 -22.50 29.14
CA ILE A 323 9.61 -22.12 29.32
C ILE A 323 10.47 -23.36 29.03
N VAL A 324 11.30 -23.29 27.99
CA VAL A 324 12.09 -24.44 27.53
C VAL A 324 13.57 -24.35 27.92
N ALA A 325 14.06 -23.15 28.22
CA ALA A 325 15.41 -22.94 28.74
C ALA A 325 15.47 -21.66 29.57
N TRP A 326 16.32 -21.62 30.58
CA TRP A 326 16.60 -20.44 31.39
C TRP A 326 17.99 -19.89 31.07
N TYR A 327 18.18 -18.58 31.23
CA TYR A 327 19.50 -17.98 31.09
C TYR A 327 20.52 -18.66 32.02
N GLY A 328 21.61 -19.14 31.43
CA GLY A 328 22.63 -19.98 32.08
C GLY A 328 22.54 -21.47 31.72
N ASP A 329 21.42 -21.93 31.16
CA ASP A 329 21.28 -23.31 30.67
C ASP A 329 22.04 -23.49 29.35
N ALA A 330 22.60 -24.68 29.13
CA ALA A 330 23.35 -24.99 27.90
C ALA A 330 22.51 -24.79 26.63
N ASP A 331 21.22 -25.07 26.73
CA ASP A 331 20.29 -24.96 25.62
C ASP A 331 19.73 -23.54 25.45
N TYR A 332 19.93 -22.60 26.38
CA TYR A 332 19.46 -21.22 26.21
C TYR A 332 20.10 -20.55 24.98
N LYS A 333 19.29 -19.83 24.19
CA LYS A 333 19.73 -19.12 22.97
C LYS A 333 19.04 -17.76 22.86
N GLU A 334 19.80 -16.73 22.48
CA GLU A 334 19.25 -15.37 22.29
C GLU A 334 18.63 -15.17 20.89
N ASP A 335 18.92 -16.06 19.93
CA ASP A 335 18.59 -15.91 18.50
C ASP A 335 17.16 -16.36 18.11
N GLY A 336 16.38 -16.85 19.08
CA GLY A 336 15.02 -17.34 18.84
C GLY A 336 14.90 -18.78 18.38
N SER A 337 16.01 -19.53 18.22
CA SER A 337 16.00 -20.95 17.84
C SER A 337 15.34 -21.85 18.89
N MET A 338 15.36 -21.42 20.16
CA MET A 338 14.70 -22.09 21.28
C MET A 338 13.39 -21.43 21.69
N GLY A 339 12.81 -20.59 20.84
CA GLY A 339 11.61 -19.81 21.15
C GLY A 339 11.94 -18.38 21.59
N GLN A 340 10.91 -17.63 21.98
CA GLN A 340 11.02 -16.20 22.25
C GLN A 340 11.87 -15.93 23.48
N VAL A 341 12.74 -14.93 23.39
CA VAL A 341 13.55 -14.48 24.53
C VAL A 341 12.71 -13.55 25.39
N MET A 342 12.32 -14.04 26.56
CA MET A 342 11.46 -13.35 27.50
C MET A 342 12.16 -13.20 28.85
N VAL A 343 11.57 -12.41 29.73
CA VAL A 343 11.97 -12.21 31.13
C VAL A 343 10.80 -12.61 31.99
N TYR A 344 11.04 -13.56 32.89
CA TYR A 344 10.11 -13.95 33.93
C TYR A 344 10.03 -12.84 34.98
N GLN A 345 8.84 -12.30 35.23
CA GLN A 345 8.60 -11.37 36.35
C GLN A 345 7.77 -12.10 37.42
N PRO A 346 8.35 -12.38 38.60
CA PRO A 346 7.60 -12.92 39.73
C PRO A 346 6.58 -11.91 40.26
N LYS A 347 5.47 -12.43 40.81
CA LYS A 347 4.44 -11.60 41.43
C LYS A 347 4.95 -10.81 42.63
N PHE A 348 4.31 -9.68 42.86
CA PHE A 348 4.49 -8.86 44.05
C PHE A 348 3.21 -8.14 44.42
N TYR A 349 3.11 -7.80 45.70
CA TYR A 349 2.06 -6.96 46.25
C TYR A 349 2.60 -5.54 46.40
N TYR A 350 1.75 -4.54 46.23
CA TYR A 350 2.12 -3.14 46.29
C TYR A 350 1.19 -2.35 47.23
N LEU A 351 1.71 -1.23 47.72
CA LEU A 351 0.95 -0.24 48.48
C LEU A 351 1.46 1.15 48.09
N VAL A 352 0.54 2.01 47.66
CA VAL A 352 0.82 3.43 47.44
C VAL A 352 0.16 4.23 48.54
N CYS A 353 0.97 4.94 49.33
CA CYS A 353 0.49 5.85 50.36
C CYS A 353 0.70 7.29 49.87
N PRO A 354 -0.34 7.98 49.36
CA PRO A 354 -0.22 9.40 49.07
C PRO A 354 -0.03 10.16 50.39
N VAL A 355 1.03 10.97 50.46
CA VAL A 355 1.37 11.79 51.64
C VAL A 355 0.89 13.22 51.46
N GLU A 356 1.04 13.75 50.24
CA GLU A 356 0.61 15.10 49.87
C GLU A 356 0.11 15.04 48.42
N TYR A 357 -1.07 15.60 48.16
CA TYR A 357 -1.68 15.62 46.84
C TYR A 357 -2.74 16.71 46.76
N ASP A 358 -2.92 17.28 45.56
CA ASP A 358 -3.86 18.37 45.30
C ASP A 358 -4.89 17.94 44.24
N PRO A 359 -6.15 18.41 44.28
CA PRO A 359 -7.11 18.15 43.21
C PRO A 359 -6.59 18.65 41.86
N ILE A 360 -6.90 17.91 40.78
CA ILE A 360 -6.62 18.38 39.41
C ILE A 360 -7.69 19.41 39.01
N ASP A 361 -7.31 20.47 38.29
CA ASP A 361 -8.19 21.57 37.85
C ASP A 361 -9.45 21.12 37.09
N THR A 362 -9.40 19.96 36.43
CA THR A 362 -10.53 19.35 35.72
C THR A 362 -11.62 18.81 36.66
N GLY A 363 -11.32 18.72 37.96
CA GLY A 363 -12.17 18.09 38.98
C GLY A 363 -12.08 16.57 39.04
N ILE A 364 -11.18 15.94 38.28
CA ILE A 364 -11.07 14.48 38.19
C ILE A 364 -9.67 14.04 38.65
N GLY A 365 -9.61 13.45 39.85
CA GLY A 365 -8.40 12.90 40.45
C GLY A 365 -7.47 13.95 41.05
N TYR A 366 -6.24 13.53 41.35
CA TYR A 366 -5.27 14.34 42.10
C TYR A 366 -3.88 14.35 41.47
N HIS A 367 -3.16 15.45 41.65
CA HIS A 367 -1.72 15.54 41.45
C HIS A 367 -1.01 14.99 42.68
N LEU A 368 -0.20 13.93 42.54
CA LEU A 368 0.68 13.51 43.63
C LEU A 368 1.81 14.53 43.82
N ARG A 369 1.87 15.14 45.00
CA ARG A 369 2.97 16.01 45.43
C ARG A 369 4.02 15.24 46.22
N LYS A 370 3.58 14.22 46.96
CA LYS A 370 4.45 13.28 47.67
C LYS A 370 3.73 11.95 47.86
N ALA A 371 4.40 10.85 47.57
CA ALA A 371 3.86 9.51 47.78
C ALA A 371 4.96 8.54 48.21
N ASN A 372 4.56 7.55 49.03
CA ASN A 372 5.41 6.40 49.34
C ASN A 372 4.91 5.21 48.53
N TYR A 373 5.79 4.62 47.74
CA TYR A 373 5.54 3.38 46.99
C TYR A 373 6.24 2.24 47.71
N TYR A 374 5.50 1.19 48.05
CA TYR A 374 6.03 -0.01 48.66
C TYR A 374 5.69 -1.24 47.83
N VAL A 375 6.59 -2.22 47.86
CA VAL A 375 6.34 -3.57 47.35
C VAL A 375 6.73 -4.62 48.39
N SER A 376 6.05 -5.75 48.34
CA SER A 376 6.32 -6.93 49.17
C SER A 376 6.14 -8.19 48.35
N GLU A 377 6.93 -9.21 48.67
CA GLU A 377 6.80 -10.54 48.07
C GLU A 377 5.54 -11.26 48.56
N LYS A 378 5.14 -10.96 49.80
CA LYS A 378 4.08 -11.66 50.52
C LYS A 378 2.84 -10.77 50.64
N PRO A 379 1.65 -11.36 50.77
CA PRO A 379 0.46 -10.63 51.18
C PRO A 379 0.71 -9.95 52.53
N ARG A 380 0.41 -8.66 52.62
CA ARG A 380 0.54 -7.84 53.83
C ARG A 380 -0.72 -7.02 54.02
N ALA A 381 -1.05 -6.69 55.27
CA ALA A 381 -2.19 -5.82 55.56
C ALA A 381 -2.04 -4.49 54.82
N GLY A 382 -3.07 -4.09 54.07
CA GLY A 382 -3.09 -2.88 53.26
C GLY A 382 -2.45 -3.00 51.87
N PHE A 383 -1.63 -4.03 51.61
CA PHE A 383 -1.05 -4.27 50.28
C PHE A 383 -2.05 -4.98 49.37
N ARG A 384 -2.00 -4.66 48.08
CA ARG A 384 -2.81 -5.29 47.02
C ARG A 384 -1.92 -6.01 46.03
N LEU A 385 -2.41 -7.09 45.42
CA LEU A 385 -1.70 -7.70 44.29
C LEU A 385 -1.65 -6.70 43.13
N HIS A 386 -0.49 -6.52 42.49
CA HIS A 386 -0.40 -5.62 41.34
C HIS A 386 -1.29 -6.12 40.19
N PRO A 387 -2.05 -5.26 39.48
CA PRO A 387 -2.97 -5.69 38.42
C PRO A 387 -2.33 -6.46 37.25
N ALA A 388 -1.00 -6.47 37.16
CA ALA A 388 -0.25 -7.24 36.17
C ALA A 388 -0.31 -8.76 36.39
N PHE A 389 -0.79 -9.19 37.57
CA PHE A 389 -0.79 -10.58 38.01
C PHE A 389 -2.20 -11.17 38.04
N TYR A 390 -2.99 -10.90 37.01
CA TYR A 390 -4.26 -11.56 36.76
C TYR A 390 -4.29 -12.16 35.35
N ASP A 391 -4.80 -13.38 35.23
CA ASP A 391 -5.04 -14.03 33.94
C ASP A 391 -6.35 -13.55 33.28
N ALA A 392 -6.65 -14.09 32.09
CA ALA A 392 -7.83 -13.70 31.32
C ALA A 392 -9.17 -14.01 32.01
N SER A 393 -9.16 -14.92 32.99
CA SER A 393 -10.34 -15.29 33.78
C SER A 393 -10.43 -14.49 35.09
N GLY A 394 -9.48 -13.59 35.35
CA GLY A 394 -9.42 -12.80 36.57
C GLY A 394 -8.80 -13.54 37.76
N ASN A 395 -8.09 -14.65 37.53
CA ASN A 395 -7.40 -15.39 38.60
C ASN A 395 -6.00 -14.83 38.85
N GLU A 396 -5.56 -14.85 40.11
CA GLU A 396 -4.21 -14.41 40.49
C GLU A 396 -3.12 -15.35 39.93
N ILE A 397 -2.15 -14.79 39.22
CA ILE A 397 -0.98 -15.52 38.69
C ILE A 397 0.31 -15.16 39.44
N ASP A 398 1.24 -16.11 39.49
CA ASP A 398 2.51 -15.99 40.21
C ASP A 398 3.61 -15.35 39.36
N TYR A 399 3.38 -15.21 38.06
CA TYR A 399 4.30 -14.53 37.15
C TYR A 399 3.62 -14.08 35.86
N PHE A 400 4.27 -13.16 35.16
CA PHE A 400 4.08 -12.94 33.74
C PHE A 400 5.43 -12.98 33.01
N LEU A 401 5.41 -13.09 31.69
CA LEU A 401 6.62 -13.04 30.86
C LEU A 401 6.58 -11.78 30.00
N THR A 402 7.65 -10.99 30.02
CA THR A 402 7.78 -9.79 29.19
C THR A 402 8.99 -9.93 28.29
N SER A 403 8.91 -9.47 27.05
CA SER A 403 10.01 -9.59 26.08
C SER A 403 11.30 -8.98 26.61
N ALA A 404 12.40 -9.72 26.47
CA ALA A 404 13.73 -9.20 26.74
C ALA A 404 14.10 -8.10 25.74
N TYR A 405 13.64 -8.22 24.49
CA TYR A 405 14.00 -7.35 23.39
C TYR A 405 12.80 -6.60 22.82
N GLU A 406 13.08 -5.53 22.10
CA GLU A 406 12.08 -4.83 21.30
C GLU A 406 11.63 -5.74 20.15
N GLY A 407 10.36 -5.61 19.73
CA GLY A 407 9.76 -6.64 18.91
C GLY A 407 10.22 -6.64 17.46
N SER A 408 10.54 -7.82 16.93
CA SER A 408 10.74 -8.10 15.49
C SER A 408 9.59 -8.95 14.94
N ILE A 409 9.68 -9.40 13.69
CA ILE A 409 8.64 -10.21 13.05
C ILE A 409 9.24 -11.55 12.61
N TYR A 410 8.49 -12.64 12.81
CA TYR A 410 8.75 -13.93 12.19
C TYR A 410 7.78 -14.09 11.02
N ASP A 411 8.34 -14.11 9.81
CA ASP A 411 7.60 -14.38 8.58
C ASP A 411 7.27 -15.87 8.55
N ALA A 412 5.99 -16.18 8.79
CA ALA A 412 5.53 -17.55 8.89
C ALA A 412 5.62 -18.28 7.55
N SER A 413 5.42 -17.56 6.45
CA SER A 413 5.45 -18.11 5.09
C SER A 413 6.87 -18.47 4.66
N ALA A 414 7.85 -17.66 5.04
CA ALA A 414 9.27 -17.91 4.80
C ALA A 414 9.95 -18.78 5.87
N SER A 415 9.25 -19.03 6.99
CA SER A 415 9.79 -19.72 8.17
C SER A 415 11.07 -19.07 8.72
N ALA A 416 11.14 -17.74 8.69
CA ALA A 416 12.35 -16.98 9.03
C ALA A 416 12.03 -15.70 9.80
N TYR A 417 12.97 -15.27 10.65
CA TYR A 417 12.91 -13.95 11.28
C TYR A 417 13.27 -12.84 10.29
N LEU A 418 12.50 -11.77 10.31
CA LEU A 418 12.80 -10.50 9.67
C LEU A 418 13.83 -9.75 10.54
N LEU A 419 15.09 -9.76 10.11
CA LEU A 419 16.22 -9.27 10.90
C LEU A 419 16.54 -7.80 10.62
N ASN A 420 16.05 -7.25 9.50
CA ASN A 420 16.45 -5.94 9.01
C ASN A 420 15.32 -4.93 8.90
N ASP A 421 14.19 -5.17 9.58
CA ASP A 421 12.99 -4.33 9.47
C ASP A 421 12.52 -4.21 8.00
N GLU A 422 12.40 -5.36 7.33
CA GLU A 422 12.20 -5.54 5.87
C GLU A 422 10.91 -4.92 5.32
N GLN A 423 10.00 -4.50 6.18
CA GLN A 423 8.71 -3.88 5.83
C GLN A 423 7.75 -4.76 5.01
N VAL A 424 7.78 -6.08 5.20
CA VAL A 424 6.97 -7.07 4.47
C VAL A 424 5.91 -7.78 5.33
N MET A 425 5.52 -7.17 6.46
CA MET A 425 4.58 -7.75 7.42
C MET A 425 3.25 -8.23 6.79
N ASN A 426 2.88 -9.47 7.08
CA ASN A 426 1.56 -10.05 6.89
C ASN A 426 0.87 -10.29 8.24
N THR A 427 -0.06 -9.42 8.63
CA THR A 427 -0.74 -9.51 9.92
C THR A 427 -1.60 -10.76 10.11
N GLY A 428 -2.00 -11.44 9.03
CA GLY A 428 -2.83 -12.64 9.09
C GLY A 428 -2.05 -13.93 9.40
N GLU A 429 -0.73 -13.91 9.25
CA GLU A 429 0.11 -15.12 9.32
C GLU A 429 1.35 -14.92 10.20
N ASP A 430 1.97 -13.74 10.12
CA ASP A 430 3.24 -13.46 10.80
C ASP A 430 3.09 -13.38 12.31
N LYS A 431 4.20 -13.65 13.01
CA LYS A 431 4.26 -13.67 14.48
C LYS A 431 5.16 -12.57 15.01
N PHE A 432 4.67 -11.81 15.99
CA PHE A 432 5.47 -10.77 16.63
C PHE A 432 6.48 -11.38 17.60
N SER A 433 7.75 -10.99 17.56
CA SER A 433 8.87 -11.78 18.11
C SER A 433 9.76 -10.98 19.06
N SER A 434 10.47 -11.65 19.97
CA SER A 434 11.50 -11.07 20.82
C SER A 434 12.76 -11.94 20.74
N ILE A 435 13.76 -11.48 20.00
CA ILE A 435 15.05 -12.15 19.79
C ILE A 435 16.18 -11.12 19.75
N ALA A 436 17.42 -11.56 19.96
CA ALA A 436 18.62 -10.78 19.71
C ALA A 436 19.00 -10.80 18.21
N GLY A 437 19.77 -9.80 17.78
CA GLY A 437 20.31 -9.71 16.43
C GLY A 437 19.31 -9.22 15.37
N ALA A 438 18.07 -8.92 15.75
CA ALA A 438 17.07 -8.37 14.85
C ALA A 438 16.91 -6.87 15.06
N ARG A 439 16.69 -6.12 13.98
CA ARG A 439 16.22 -4.74 14.06
C ARG A 439 14.73 -4.75 14.46
N PRO A 440 14.31 -3.90 15.40
CA PRO A 440 12.90 -3.81 15.78
C PRO A 440 12.02 -3.49 14.59
N ALA A 441 10.89 -4.18 14.47
CA ALA A 441 9.91 -3.91 13.45
C ALA A 441 9.35 -2.50 13.63
N SER A 442 9.29 -1.75 12.53
CA SER A 442 8.76 -0.39 12.49
C SER A 442 7.60 -0.24 11.53
N GLY A 443 6.83 0.83 11.68
CA GLY A 443 5.79 1.24 10.73
C GLY A 443 6.29 2.22 9.67
N SER A 444 7.48 1.99 9.10
CA SER A 444 8.09 2.88 8.11
C SER A 444 7.25 2.99 6.82
N SER A 445 6.93 1.84 6.22
CA SER A 445 6.06 1.71 5.05
C SER A 445 4.95 0.67 5.27
N GLN A 446 5.13 -0.26 6.21
CA GLN A 446 4.12 -1.26 6.55
C GLN A 446 3.11 -0.76 7.58
N ASN A 447 1.95 -1.41 7.65
CA ASN A 447 0.86 -1.03 8.54
C ASN A 447 1.06 -1.50 9.99
N LEU A 448 2.25 -1.29 10.57
CA LEU A 448 2.56 -1.68 11.94
C LEU A 448 1.87 -0.73 12.94
N THR A 449 0.61 -1.04 13.27
CA THR A 449 -0.22 -0.32 14.24
C THR A 449 -0.36 -1.14 15.53
N ARG A 450 -0.75 -0.50 16.63
CA ARG A 450 -0.99 -1.19 17.91
C ARG A 450 -1.90 -2.43 17.79
N PRO A 451 -3.07 -2.38 17.11
CA PRO A 451 -3.91 -3.57 16.91
C PRO A 451 -3.24 -4.66 16.07
N ASN A 452 -2.41 -4.29 15.09
CA ASN A 452 -1.73 -5.27 14.24
C ASN A 452 -0.59 -5.97 14.97
N ILE A 453 0.09 -5.28 15.90
CA ILE A 453 1.04 -5.93 16.82
C ILE A 453 0.31 -6.93 17.71
N GLU A 454 -0.86 -6.55 18.26
CA GLU A 454 -1.68 -7.48 19.05
C GLU A 454 -2.09 -8.71 18.22
N ALA A 455 -2.56 -8.51 16.99
CA ALA A 455 -2.93 -9.62 16.09
C ALA A 455 -1.75 -10.57 15.84
N MET A 456 -0.57 -10.03 15.52
CA MET A 456 0.64 -10.85 15.32
C MET A 456 1.15 -11.49 16.62
N ALA A 457 0.90 -10.91 17.79
CA ALA A 457 1.16 -11.56 19.06
C ALA A 457 0.23 -12.78 19.22
N GLN A 458 -1.07 -12.61 18.97
CA GLN A 458 -2.05 -13.71 19.01
C GLN A 458 -1.77 -14.82 18.00
N ASN A 459 -1.13 -14.52 16.86
CA ASN A 459 -0.69 -15.54 15.89
C ASN A 459 0.34 -16.52 16.48
N ARG A 460 1.02 -16.18 17.59
CA ARG A 460 1.85 -17.15 18.33
C ARG A 460 1.03 -18.17 19.10
N GLY A 461 -0.13 -17.77 19.58
CA GLY A 461 -1.02 -18.59 20.39
C GLY A 461 -1.79 -17.77 21.40
N THR A 462 -2.72 -18.43 22.08
CA THR A 462 -3.47 -17.84 23.19
C THR A 462 -2.51 -17.31 24.25
N ASN A 463 -2.89 -16.20 24.90
CA ASN A 463 -2.16 -15.50 25.96
C ASN A 463 -0.95 -14.66 25.53
N TRP A 464 -0.61 -14.63 24.24
CA TRP A 464 0.42 -13.73 23.72
C TRP A 464 -0.19 -12.38 23.35
N HIS A 465 0.41 -11.30 23.85
CA HIS A 465 -0.09 -9.94 23.67
C HIS A 465 1.05 -8.99 23.27
N GLY A 466 0.68 -7.82 22.75
CA GLY A 466 1.59 -6.67 22.69
C GLY A 466 2.01 -6.19 24.09
N ASP A 467 2.82 -5.13 24.20
CA ASP A 467 3.14 -4.55 25.50
C ASP A 467 1.87 -4.04 26.20
N LEU A 468 1.76 -4.23 27.51
CA LEU A 468 0.51 -3.99 28.24
C LEU A 468 0.73 -3.02 29.39
N ILE A 469 -0.23 -2.10 29.58
CA ILE A 469 -0.10 -1.02 30.57
C ILE A 469 0.10 -1.53 31.99
N LYS A 470 -0.56 -2.63 32.37
CA LYS A 470 -0.45 -3.21 33.72
C LYS A 470 0.97 -3.73 33.97
N GLN A 471 1.56 -4.45 33.01
CA GLN A 471 2.92 -4.99 33.11
C GLN A 471 3.97 -3.88 33.06
N VAL A 472 3.81 -2.90 32.15
CA VAL A 472 4.68 -1.71 32.08
C VAL A 472 4.70 -0.96 33.41
N SER A 473 3.53 -0.71 34.01
CA SER A 473 3.46 0.00 35.30
C SER A 473 4.02 -0.80 36.47
N ALA A 474 3.91 -2.13 36.44
CA ALA A 474 4.58 -2.99 37.41
C ALA A 474 6.10 -2.82 37.35
N GLU A 475 6.67 -2.82 36.15
CA GLU A 475 8.11 -2.65 35.93
C GLU A 475 8.58 -1.24 36.29
N GLN A 476 7.81 -0.21 35.95
CA GLN A 476 8.07 1.18 36.36
C GLN A 476 8.15 1.30 37.90
N MET A 477 7.23 0.68 38.63
CA MET A 477 7.21 0.71 40.10
C MET A 477 8.45 0.04 40.71
N LEU A 478 8.83 -1.13 40.19
CA LEU A 478 10.04 -1.83 40.62
C LEU A 478 11.29 -0.99 40.31
N MET A 479 11.40 -0.43 39.11
CA MET A 479 12.55 0.38 38.70
C MET A 479 12.77 1.57 39.64
N ILE A 480 11.73 2.31 40.04
CA ILE A 480 11.92 3.50 40.90
C ILE A 480 12.38 3.11 42.30
N ILE A 481 11.92 1.98 42.83
CA ILE A 481 12.32 1.47 44.14
C ILE A 481 13.78 1.01 44.09
N GLU A 482 14.13 0.21 43.09
CA GLU A 482 15.49 -0.33 42.95
C GLU A 482 16.49 0.77 42.67
N MET A 483 16.20 1.65 41.69
CA MET A 483 17.11 2.73 41.30
C MET A 483 17.17 3.85 42.34
N GLY A 484 16.17 3.95 43.22
CA GLY A 484 16.11 5.00 44.23
C GLY A 484 15.77 6.38 43.67
N MET A 485 15.29 6.45 42.43
CA MET A 485 14.94 7.70 41.72
C MET A 485 14.07 7.42 40.50
N MET A 486 13.38 8.45 39.98
CA MET A 486 12.55 8.32 38.77
C MET A 486 13.30 8.57 37.46
N ASN A 487 14.37 9.39 37.45
CA ASN A 487 15.15 9.62 36.24
C ASN A 487 16.06 8.42 35.95
N LEU A 488 15.55 7.47 35.17
CA LEU A 488 16.22 6.21 34.86
C LEU A 488 17.40 6.37 33.89
N GLN A 489 17.41 7.42 33.06
CA GLN A 489 18.57 7.75 32.25
C GLN A 489 19.80 8.08 33.12
N THR A 490 19.58 8.77 34.24
CA THR A 490 20.63 9.07 35.23
C THR A 490 20.96 7.82 36.07
N ALA A 491 19.95 7.05 36.44
CA ALA A 491 20.15 5.89 37.30
C ALA A 491 20.85 4.73 36.61
N ILE A 492 20.65 4.51 35.31
CA ILE A 492 21.21 3.37 34.57
C ILE A 492 22.20 3.87 33.52
N ALA A 493 21.68 4.51 32.47
CA ALA A 493 22.40 5.18 31.39
C ALA A 493 21.35 5.76 30.43
N GLN A 494 21.74 6.63 29.49
CA GLN A 494 20.75 7.30 28.62
C GLN A 494 20.00 6.32 27.70
N GLY A 495 20.65 5.22 27.28
CA GLY A 495 20.12 4.35 26.23
C GLY A 495 20.35 4.93 24.83
N ILE A 496 19.74 4.32 23.82
CA ILE A 496 19.84 4.83 22.44
C ILE A 496 18.86 5.98 22.28
N VAL A 497 19.33 7.22 22.44
CA VAL A 497 18.48 8.43 22.39
C VAL A 497 19.14 9.58 21.64
N SER A 498 20.40 9.44 21.24
CA SER A 498 21.24 10.49 20.66
C SER A 498 21.78 10.13 19.27
N LEU A 499 21.06 9.29 18.51
CA LEU A 499 21.30 9.10 17.08
C LEU A 499 20.71 10.27 16.28
N PRO A 500 21.28 10.60 15.11
CA PRO A 500 20.71 11.63 14.24
C PRO A 500 19.30 11.24 13.79
N TRP A 501 18.42 12.23 13.60
CA TRP A 501 17.10 12.01 13.02
C TRP A 501 17.19 11.48 11.58
N THR A 502 18.07 12.04 10.76
CA THR A 502 18.31 11.65 9.36
C THR A 502 19.79 11.80 9.01
N THR A 503 20.27 11.04 8.04
CA THR A 503 21.65 11.13 7.52
C THR A 503 21.65 10.95 6.01
N GLY A 504 22.26 11.88 5.29
CA GLY A 504 22.22 11.84 3.82
C GLY A 504 20.79 11.97 3.29
N SER A 505 20.45 11.14 2.30
CA SER A 505 19.13 11.13 1.66
C SER A 505 18.12 10.17 2.29
N ASP A 506 18.53 9.31 3.24
CA ASP A 506 17.61 8.37 3.89
C ASP A 506 16.82 9.08 5.00
N THR A 507 15.52 9.23 4.74
CA THR A 507 14.58 9.85 5.66
C THR A 507 13.42 8.94 6.03
N THR A 508 13.42 7.70 5.50
CA THR A 508 12.29 6.78 5.58
C THR A 508 12.61 5.56 6.42
N SER A 509 13.86 5.08 6.44
CA SER A 509 14.22 3.85 7.16
C SER A 509 14.32 4.07 8.68
N SER A 510 14.02 3.02 9.45
CA SER A 510 14.25 2.99 10.90
C SER A 510 15.75 3.01 11.21
N TYR A 511 16.18 3.85 12.15
CA TYR A 511 17.58 3.85 12.62
C TYR A 511 17.74 3.07 13.93
N ALA A 512 16.69 2.37 14.36
CA ALA A 512 16.74 1.54 15.54
C ALA A 512 17.91 0.54 15.45
N ALA A 513 18.64 0.43 16.56
CA ALA A 513 19.68 -0.56 16.73
C ALA A 513 19.13 -1.97 16.68
N ALA A 514 19.96 -2.91 16.25
CA ALA A 514 19.68 -4.32 16.44
C ALA A 514 19.63 -4.63 17.94
N THR A 515 18.65 -5.45 18.32
CA THR A 515 18.47 -5.93 19.69
C THR A 515 19.58 -6.90 20.09
N GLY A 516 19.76 -7.16 21.38
CA GLY A 516 20.74 -8.14 21.87
C GLY A 516 22.07 -7.55 22.30
N SER A 517 22.24 -6.24 22.21
CA SER A 517 23.47 -5.56 22.66
C SER A 517 23.77 -5.77 24.15
N THR A 518 22.75 -6.08 24.95
CA THR A 518 22.82 -6.38 26.38
C THR A 518 22.72 -7.87 26.70
N ALA A 519 22.91 -8.76 25.71
CA ALA A 519 22.96 -10.21 25.91
C ALA A 519 23.98 -10.60 27.00
N SER A 520 25.17 -9.98 26.98
CA SER A 520 26.24 -10.22 27.95
C SER A 520 25.92 -9.79 29.38
N LEU A 521 24.96 -8.89 29.58
CA LEU A 521 24.51 -8.50 30.92
C LEU A 521 23.57 -9.54 31.55
N GLY A 522 22.99 -10.46 30.75
CA GLY A 522 22.05 -11.46 31.23
C GLY A 522 20.88 -10.83 32.01
N ASN A 523 20.72 -11.23 33.27
CA ASN A 523 19.69 -10.71 34.18
C ASN A 523 20.10 -9.42 34.91
N GLY A 524 21.25 -8.84 34.59
CA GLY A 524 21.75 -7.62 35.20
C GLY A 524 21.06 -6.35 34.72
N THR A 525 21.42 -5.24 35.35
CA THR A 525 21.03 -3.88 34.97
C THR A 525 22.28 -3.10 34.58
N GLY A 526 22.25 -2.38 33.46
CA GLY A 526 23.41 -1.63 32.98
C GLY A 526 23.30 -1.17 31.54
N ARG A 527 24.45 -0.85 30.95
CA ARG A 527 24.60 -0.40 29.57
C ARG A 527 25.38 -1.42 28.78
N ALA A 528 25.00 -1.63 27.52
CA ALA A 528 25.77 -2.42 26.59
C ALA A 528 27.17 -1.82 26.41
N GLU A 529 28.17 -2.69 26.28
CA GLU A 529 29.54 -2.27 25.97
C GLU A 529 29.64 -1.76 24.53
N LYS A 530 28.82 -2.34 23.63
CA LYS A 530 28.73 -1.99 22.22
C LYS A 530 27.32 -2.22 21.68
N THR A 531 26.88 -1.37 20.77
CA THR A 531 25.60 -1.49 20.06
C THR A 531 25.77 -1.19 18.58
N THR A 532 25.08 -1.95 17.73
CA THR A 532 25.05 -1.76 16.28
C THR A 532 23.77 -1.04 15.84
N THR A 533 23.90 0.16 15.28
CA THR A 533 22.83 1.01 14.75
C THR A 533 22.85 1.03 13.22
N TYR A 534 21.79 1.55 12.60
CA TYR A 534 21.62 1.50 11.13
C TYR A 534 21.25 2.86 10.53
N GLU A 535 21.99 3.92 10.86
CA GLU A 535 21.71 5.24 10.30
C GLU A 535 22.01 5.28 8.80
N GLY A 536 20.98 5.60 8.02
CA GLY A 536 21.04 5.57 6.56
C GLY A 536 21.07 4.16 5.98
N GLY A 537 20.59 3.16 6.73
CA GLY A 537 20.66 1.74 6.35
C GLY A 537 22.05 1.12 6.46
N VAL A 538 23.02 1.83 7.07
CA VAL A 538 24.41 1.38 7.19
C VAL A 538 24.71 1.01 8.65
N ALA A 539 25.23 -0.20 8.88
CA ALA A 539 25.64 -0.66 10.20
C ALA A 539 26.75 0.24 10.77
N LYS A 540 26.56 0.74 11.99
CA LYS A 540 27.56 1.49 12.75
C LYS A 540 27.63 0.98 14.17
N GLU A 541 28.84 0.90 14.70
CA GLU A 541 29.05 0.47 16.08
C GLU A 541 29.33 1.68 16.98
N TYR A 542 28.63 1.72 18.11
CA TYR A 542 28.84 2.72 19.15
C TYR A 542 29.16 2.07 20.49
N THR A 543 30.02 2.74 21.27
CA THR A 543 30.42 2.36 22.63
C THR A 543 30.13 3.47 23.66
N VAL A 544 29.53 4.57 23.20
CA VAL A 544 29.26 5.77 24.02
C VAL A 544 27.84 5.76 24.57
N ASP A 545 27.65 6.42 25.72
CA ASP A 545 26.31 6.66 26.27
C ASP A 545 25.46 7.51 25.31
N GLY A 546 24.14 7.35 25.37
CA GLY A 546 23.22 7.98 24.42
C GLY A 546 23.10 7.25 23.09
N LYS A 547 23.96 6.25 22.81
CA LYS A 547 23.95 5.45 21.56
C LYS A 547 24.09 3.95 21.76
N THR A 548 24.14 3.51 23.01
CA THR A 548 24.25 2.10 23.39
C THR A 548 22.99 1.64 24.10
N SER A 549 22.56 0.40 23.86
CA SER A 549 21.39 -0.17 24.51
C SER A 549 21.57 -0.22 26.03
N VAL A 550 20.47 -0.18 26.76
CA VAL A 550 20.43 -0.30 28.22
C VAL A 550 19.60 -1.50 28.62
N CYS A 551 19.90 -2.11 29.76
CA CYS A 551 19.15 -3.23 30.30
C CYS A 551 18.71 -2.91 31.71
N TRP A 552 17.47 -3.26 32.04
CA TRP A 552 17.03 -3.41 33.42
C TRP A 552 16.57 -4.84 33.65
N ARG A 553 17.30 -5.55 34.51
CA ARG A 553 17.01 -6.92 34.93
C ARG A 553 16.53 -7.83 33.81
N GLY A 554 17.34 -7.93 32.75
CA GLY A 554 17.07 -8.75 31.56
C GLY A 554 16.27 -8.08 30.45
N LYS A 555 15.57 -6.96 30.69
CA LYS A 555 14.81 -6.24 29.66
C LYS A 555 15.66 -5.12 29.05
N GLU A 556 16.07 -5.32 27.81
CA GLU A 556 16.81 -4.36 27.01
C GLU A 556 15.90 -3.22 26.53
N ASN A 557 16.36 -1.98 26.53
CA ASN A 557 15.74 -0.79 25.95
C ASN A 557 14.30 -0.53 26.38
N PHE A 558 14.02 -0.60 27.70
CA PHE A 558 12.71 -0.21 28.22
C PHE A 558 12.30 1.20 27.74
N TRP A 559 13.29 2.09 27.58
CA TRP A 559 13.17 3.37 26.88
C TRP A 559 14.23 3.50 25.77
N GLY A 560 14.09 4.54 24.95
CA GLY A 560 14.99 4.80 23.81
C GLY A 560 14.85 3.76 22.70
N ASN A 561 15.78 3.80 21.75
CA ASN A 561 15.82 3.03 20.51
C ASN A 561 14.58 3.24 19.62
N ILE A 562 13.44 2.60 19.91
CA ILE A 562 12.18 2.83 19.19
C ILE A 562 11.01 3.05 20.18
N TRP A 563 9.98 3.82 19.82
CA TRP A 563 8.76 3.89 20.65
C TRP A 563 8.11 2.52 20.76
N LYS A 564 7.51 2.23 21.90
CA LYS A 564 6.72 1.02 22.13
C LYS A 564 5.25 1.36 22.21
N PHE A 565 4.43 0.75 21.37
CA PHE A 565 2.99 0.71 21.62
C PHE A 565 2.71 -0.01 22.93
N VAL A 566 1.92 0.65 23.79
CA VAL A 566 1.38 0.05 25.01
C VAL A 566 -0.13 -0.09 24.86
N TYR A 567 -0.63 -1.31 25.04
CA TYR A 567 -2.05 -1.65 24.93
C TYR A 567 -2.73 -1.81 26.29
N GLY A 568 -4.02 -2.12 26.29
CA GLY A 568 -4.84 -2.12 27.50
C GLY A 568 -5.12 -0.73 28.10
N ILE A 569 -4.77 0.35 27.40
CA ILE A 569 -5.02 1.74 27.79
C ILE A 569 -5.53 2.56 26.59
N ASN A 570 -6.59 3.31 26.78
CA ASN A 570 -7.09 4.33 25.85
C ASN A 570 -7.14 5.68 26.55
N ILE A 571 -6.75 6.76 25.88
CA ILE A 571 -6.90 8.12 26.42
C ILE A 571 -8.11 8.75 25.75
N TRP A 572 -9.07 9.21 26.55
CA TRP A 572 -10.29 9.82 26.04
C TRP A 572 -10.53 11.20 26.64
N GLY A 573 -10.99 12.14 25.84
CA GLY A 573 -11.41 13.46 26.34
C GLY A 573 -12.61 14.01 25.57
N ASN A 574 -13.30 14.97 26.19
CA ASN A 574 -14.47 15.65 25.65
C ASN A 574 -14.22 17.15 25.38
N GLY A 575 -12.96 17.56 25.27
CA GLY A 575 -12.51 18.94 25.13
C GLY A 575 -12.39 19.71 26.45
N LYS A 576 -12.84 19.16 27.58
CA LYS A 576 -12.79 19.80 28.92
C LYS A 576 -11.96 19.02 29.95
N MET A 577 -11.37 17.89 29.55
CA MET A 577 -10.62 16.98 30.43
C MET A 577 -9.10 17.12 30.27
N GLY A 578 -8.61 18.32 29.92
CA GLY A 578 -7.19 18.55 29.67
C GLY A 578 -6.64 17.66 28.56
N GLY A 579 -5.59 16.89 28.84
CA GLY A 579 -5.03 15.87 27.94
C GLY A 579 -5.89 14.61 27.76
N GLY A 580 -7.04 14.54 28.44
CA GLY A 580 -7.93 13.39 28.50
C GLY A 580 -7.79 12.60 29.81
N GLN A 581 -8.62 11.59 29.99
CA GLN A 581 -8.55 10.61 31.07
C GLN A 581 -8.12 9.26 30.50
N PRO A 582 -7.19 8.53 31.15
CA PRO A 582 -6.91 7.15 30.81
C PRO A 582 -8.08 6.24 31.16
N TYR A 583 -8.38 5.30 30.28
CA TYR A 583 -9.32 4.20 30.47
C TYR A 583 -8.57 2.88 30.30
N ILE A 584 -8.63 2.03 31.31
CA ILE A 584 -7.84 0.81 31.42
C ILE A 584 -8.72 -0.40 31.13
N CYS A 585 -8.25 -1.29 30.26
CA CYS A 585 -8.91 -2.55 29.98
C CYS A 585 -8.84 -3.46 31.22
N SER A 586 -10.00 -3.85 31.76
CA SER A 586 -10.09 -4.70 32.94
C SER A 586 -9.73 -6.15 32.60
N ASP A 587 -10.04 -6.60 31.39
CA ASP A 587 -9.68 -7.91 30.82
C ASP A 587 -8.68 -7.79 29.66
N PHE A 588 -8.44 -8.88 28.92
CA PHE A 588 -7.61 -8.91 27.70
C PHE A 588 -8.45 -8.81 26.40
N SER A 589 -9.72 -8.42 26.50
CA SER A 589 -10.61 -8.22 25.34
C SER A 589 -10.43 -6.80 24.78
N PHE A 590 -9.25 -6.54 24.21
CA PHE A 590 -8.85 -5.20 23.82
C PHE A 590 -9.72 -4.59 22.70
N ALA A 591 -10.01 -3.30 22.85
CA ALA A 591 -10.74 -2.52 21.87
C ALA A 591 -10.18 -1.10 21.79
N GLU A 592 -9.94 -0.64 20.57
CA GLU A 592 -9.55 0.74 20.30
C GLU A 592 -10.71 1.71 20.49
N SER A 593 -10.40 2.96 20.84
CA SER A 593 -11.39 4.05 20.95
C SER A 593 -12.60 3.71 21.86
N LYS A 594 -12.33 3.06 22.99
CA LYS A 594 -13.34 2.63 23.96
C LYS A 594 -13.06 3.21 25.35
N ASN A 595 -14.13 3.66 26.01
CA ASN A 595 -14.13 4.26 27.36
C ASN A 595 -15.31 3.75 28.22
N SER A 596 -15.84 2.57 27.91
CA SER A 596 -17.01 1.97 28.56
C SER A 596 -16.90 0.45 28.63
N GLY A 597 -17.77 -0.21 29.39
CA GLY A 597 -17.74 -1.67 29.56
C GLY A 597 -16.47 -2.14 30.25
N ASN A 598 -15.70 -3.02 29.60
CA ASN A 598 -14.40 -3.50 30.08
C ASN A 598 -13.27 -2.45 30.05
N TYR A 599 -13.54 -1.20 29.68
CA TYR A 599 -12.60 -0.09 29.79
C TYR A 599 -13.05 0.85 30.92
N GLU A 600 -12.36 0.79 32.04
CA GLU A 600 -12.69 1.52 33.27
C GLU A 600 -11.84 2.79 33.40
N PRO A 601 -12.42 3.93 33.84
CA PRO A 601 -11.67 5.17 34.00
C PRO A 601 -10.61 5.04 35.09
N ALA A 602 -9.41 5.54 34.83
CA ALA A 602 -8.32 5.56 35.82
C ALA A 602 -8.58 6.53 36.99
N GLY A 603 -9.66 7.32 36.96
CA GLY A 603 -10.06 8.21 38.04
C GLY A 603 -9.25 9.51 38.15
N PHE A 604 -8.39 9.82 37.19
CA PHE A 604 -7.68 11.10 37.09
C PHE A 604 -7.50 11.53 35.63
N THR A 605 -7.31 12.83 35.37
CA THR A 605 -6.97 13.34 34.03
C THR A 605 -5.46 13.51 33.83
N VAL A 606 -5.03 13.39 32.57
CA VAL A 606 -3.69 13.71 32.09
C VAL A 606 -3.51 15.23 32.04
N THR A 607 -2.28 15.70 32.28
CA THR A 607 -1.86 17.10 32.09
C THR A 607 -2.45 17.73 30.82
N ASN A 608 -2.79 19.03 30.88
CA ASN A 608 -3.20 19.80 29.70
C ASN A 608 -2.02 20.51 29.00
N ALA A 609 -0.79 20.18 29.37
CA ALA A 609 0.42 20.77 28.80
C ALA A 609 1.48 19.70 28.52
N ASN A 610 2.14 19.84 27.38
CA ASN A 610 3.36 19.12 27.06
C ASN A 610 4.49 19.63 27.95
N GLY A 611 5.30 18.74 28.52
CA GLY A 611 6.43 19.16 29.35
C GLY A 611 7.09 18.02 30.12
N TYR A 612 8.11 18.38 30.89
CA TYR A 612 8.74 17.46 31.84
C TYR A 612 7.84 17.23 33.04
N ILE A 613 7.70 15.97 33.44
CA ILE A 613 6.72 15.56 34.44
C ILE A 613 7.10 16.12 35.82
N SER A 614 6.18 16.87 36.42
CA SER A 614 6.28 17.35 37.81
C SER A 614 5.40 16.56 38.77
N ALA A 615 4.31 15.94 38.31
CA ALA A 615 3.44 15.12 39.16
C ALA A 615 2.78 13.99 38.36
N ILE A 616 2.54 12.87 39.05
CA ILE A 616 1.79 11.73 38.54
C ILE A 616 0.32 11.85 38.98
N GLY A 617 -0.60 11.44 38.12
CA GLY A 617 -2.03 11.40 38.42
C GLY A 617 -2.37 10.29 39.41
N TYR A 618 -3.32 10.56 40.31
CA TYR A 618 -3.70 9.62 41.35
C TYR A 618 -5.20 9.50 41.53
N SER A 619 -5.63 8.26 41.69
CA SER A 619 -6.89 7.81 42.26
C SER A 619 -6.62 6.49 42.98
N THR A 620 -7.47 6.09 43.93
CA THR A 620 -7.31 4.79 44.61
C THR A 620 -7.50 3.59 43.66
N ALA A 621 -8.28 3.76 42.59
CA ALA A 621 -8.53 2.71 41.61
C ALA A 621 -7.30 2.39 40.74
N CYS A 622 -6.51 3.40 40.39
CA CYS A 622 -5.33 3.28 39.52
C CYS A 622 -4.07 3.93 40.10
N ASP A 623 -3.86 3.78 41.41
CA ASP A 623 -2.68 4.28 42.13
C ASP A 623 -1.35 3.63 41.71
N TRP A 624 -1.42 2.53 40.96
CA TRP A 624 -0.30 1.81 40.35
C TRP A 624 0.15 2.41 39.01
N LEU A 625 -0.62 3.33 38.42
CA LEU A 625 -0.40 3.85 37.08
C LEU A 625 0.48 5.11 37.08
N PHE A 626 1.54 5.12 36.25
CA PHE A 626 2.46 6.26 36.14
C PHE A 626 2.19 7.11 34.90
N ILE A 627 1.14 7.95 34.95
CA ILE A 627 0.79 8.90 33.89
C ILE A 627 0.81 10.33 34.46
N ALA A 628 1.39 11.27 33.70
CA ALA A 628 1.57 12.64 34.14
C ALA A 628 0.24 13.39 34.29
N SER A 629 0.00 13.94 35.48
CA SER A 629 -1.08 14.89 35.70
C SER A 629 -0.60 16.34 35.59
N GLU A 630 0.71 16.59 35.75
CA GLU A 630 1.31 17.93 35.65
C GLU A 630 2.72 17.88 35.05
N CYS A 631 3.06 18.92 34.27
CA CYS A 631 4.30 19.00 33.49
C CYS A 631 5.10 20.30 33.75
N LEU A 632 5.40 20.59 35.02
CA LEU A 632 6.22 21.74 35.48
C LEU A 632 7.64 21.33 35.91
N GLY A 633 8.09 20.14 35.51
CA GLY A 633 9.40 19.58 35.86
C GLY A 633 10.53 20.09 34.99
N ASN A 634 11.66 19.37 35.00
CA ASN A 634 12.76 19.56 34.06
C ASN A 634 13.42 18.21 33.69
N SER A 635 14.44 18.23 32.83
CA SER A 635 15.16 17.05 32.34
C SER A 635 15.96 16.27 33.40
N SER A 636 16.01 16.76 34.63
CA SER A 636 16.67 16.10 35.75
C SER A 636 15.66 15.59 36.77
N LEU A 637 14.75 16.45 37.22
CA LEU A 637 13.89 16.23 38.38
C LEU A 637 12.49 16.88 38.21
N PRO A 638 11.45 16.33 38.86
CA PRO A 638 11.49 15.12 39.68
C PRO A 638 11.63 13.85 38.82
N VAL A 639 10.96 13.75 37.67
CA VAL A 639 10.99 12.53 36.85
C VAL A 639 12.12 12.53 35.84
N GLY A 640 12.46 13.68 35.26
CA GLY A 640 13.44 13.79 34.16
C GLY A 640 12.87 13.52 32.77
N ASP A 641 11.78 12.76 32.70
CA ASP A 641 11.15 12.38 31.43
C ASP A 641 10.04 13.37 31.03
N TYR A 642 9.72 13.39 29.75
CA TYR A 642 8.71 14.28 29.18
C TYR A 642 7.33 13.60 29.10
N THR A 643 6.29 14.36 28.80
CA THR A 643 4.99 13.82 28.38
C THR A 643 4.46 14.68 27.24
N TYR A 644 4.01 14.02 26.19
CA TYR A 644 3.48 14.67 24.99
C TYR A 644 2.02 14.26 24.79
N ILE A 645 1.11 15.23 24.72
CA ILE A 645 -0.35 15.05 24.75
C ILE A 645 -1.03 15.86 23.64
N THR A 646 -2.31 15.60 23.41
CA THR A 646 -3.19 16.55 22.70
C THR A 646 -3.86 17.44 23.74
N VAL A 647 -3.59 18.75 23.70
CA VAL A 647 -4.21 19.75 24.58
C VAL A 647 -5.72 19.80 24.32
N ASN A 648 -6.53 19.90 25.38
CA ASN A 648 -7.99 19.89 25.32
C ASN A 648 -8.52 18.74 24.44
N LEU A 649 -8.04 17.52 24.69
CA LEU A 649 -8.37 16.36 23.88
C LEU A 649 -9.89 16.21 23.75
N ASN A 650 -10.37 16.16 22.52
CA ASN A 650 -11.75 15.85 22.17
C ASN A 650 -11.76 14.64 21.22
N GLY A 651 -11.89 13.44 21.79
CA GLY A 651 -11.76 12.17 21.09
C GLY A 651 -10.79 11.21 21.79
N TYR A 652 -10.16 10.33 21.02
CA TYR A 652 -9.32 9.26 21.52
C TYR A 652 -7.85 9.38 21.11
N ARG A 653 -6.95 8.94 21.98
CA ARG A 653 -5.52 8.74 21.72
C ARG A 653 -5.04 7.40 22.29
N ILE A 654 -3.95 6.91 21.73
CA ILE A 654 -3.24 5.71 22.17
C ILE A 654 -1.98 6.09 22.95
N ALA A 655 -1.36 5.11 23.63
CA ALA A 655 -0.15 5.32 24.41
C ALA A 655 1.09 4.74 23.73
N LEU A 656 2.12 5.58 23.60
CA LEU A 656 3.48 5.19 23.24
C LEU A 656 4.41 5.45 24.42
N LEU A 657 5.33 4.51 24.69
CA LEU A 657 6.30 4.59 25.77
C LEU A 657 7.74 4.72 25.28
N GLY A 658 8.53 5.52 25.99
CA GLY A 658 9.98 5.39 26.06
C GLY A 658 10.79 6.35 25.20
N GLY A 659 10.20 6.92 24.14
CA GLY A 659 10.93 7.68 23.13
C GLY A 659 11.71 6.78 22.16
N GLY A 660 12.08 7.34 21.01
CA GLY A 660 12.95 6.71 20.02
C GLY A 660 14.41 7.20 20.08
N TRP A 661 15.19 6.78 19.09
CA TRP A 661 16.66 6.93 19.04
C TRP A 661 17.21 8.36 19.01
N TYR A 662 16.40 9.40 18.87
CA TYR A 662 16.84 10.79 18.65
C TYR A 662 16.27 11.80 19.66
N TYR A 663 15.55 11.34 20.68
CA TYR A 663 14.83 12.20 21.62
C TYR A 663 15.73 12.82 22.71
N GLY A 664 16.94 12.31 22.91
CA GLY A 664 17.87 12.79 23.93
C GLY A 664 17.28 12.72 25.34
N GLY A 665 17.47 13.79 26.11
CA GLY A 665 17.09 13.85 27.54
C GLY A 665 15.59 13.85 27.82
N VAL A 666 14.71 13.92 26.83
CA VAL A 666 13.25 13.81 27.07
C VAL A 666 12.77 12.36 27.18
N ALA A 667 13.56 11.41 26.67
CA ALA A 667 13.26 9.99 26.71
C ALA A 667 13.37 9.41 28.13
N GLY A 668 12.86 8.20 28.34
CA GLY A 668 12.97 7.52 29.62
C GLY A 668 11.77 6.62 29.92
N GLY A 669 11.86 5.88 31.03
CA GLY A 669 10.85 4.88 31.39
C GLY A 669 9.48 5.45 31.73
N PHE A 670 9.33 6.76 31.83
CA PHE A 670 8.09 7.50 32.09
C PHE A 670 7.74 8.46 30.94
N TYR A 671 8.50 8.44 29.82
CA TYR A 671 8.15 9.25 28.66
C TYR A 671 6.95 8.67 27.92
N TRP A 672 5.80 9.32 28.05
CA TRP A 672 4.58 8.97 27.35
C TRP A 672 4.27 9.94 26.21
N SER A 673 4.02 9.41 25.00
CA SER A 673 3.28 10.13 23.95
C SER A 673 1.85 9.62 23.90
N LEU A 674 0.93 10.50 24.26
CA LEU A 674 -0.52 10.34 24.32
C LEU A 674 -1.20 11.26 23.30
N SER A 675 -0.52 11.52 22.18
CA SER A 675 -0.98 12.42 21.11
C SER A 675 -1.36 11.71 19.82
N ASN A 676 -1.06 10.41 19.74
CA ASN A 676 -1.20 9.57 18.56
C ASN A 676 -2.60 8.95 18.46
N GLY A 677 -3.12 8.84 17.24
CA GLY A 677 -4.35 8.09 16.95
C GLY A 677 -4.08 6.61 16.67
N VAL A 678 -5.15 5.80 16.59
CA VAL A 678 -5.08 4.34 16.38
C VAL A 678 -4.25 3.93 15.16
N GLY A 679 -4.37 4.68 14.06
CA GLY A 679 -3.64 4.41 12.82
C GLY A 679 -2.18 4.86 12.82
N SER A 680 -1.64 5.35 13.94
CA SER A 680 -0.25 5.82 13.99
C SER A 680 0.70 4.68 13.68
N ARG A 681 1.69 4.98 12.86
CA ARG A 681 2.76 4.09 12.41
C ARG A 681 3.86 4.98 11.85
N ALA A 682 5.10 4.69 12.20
CA ALA A 682 6.25 5.43 11.71
C ALA A 682 7.51 4.57 11.86
N ARG A 683 8.58 4.97 11.16
CA ARG A 683 9.89 4.32 11.22
C ARG A 683 10.50 4.23 12.63
N TYR A 684 10.06 5.07 13.56
CA TYR A 684 10.53 5.14 14.94
C TYR A 684 9.48 4.66 15.95
N ILE A 685 8.45 3.93 15.48
CA ILE A 685 7.40 3.33 16.31
C ILE A 685 7.34 1.82 16.05
N GLY A 686 7.43 1.04 17.13
CA GLY A 686 7.32 -0.41 17.16
C GLY A 686 6.55 -0.88 18.40
N GLY A 687 6.90 -2.05 18.93
CA GLY A 687 6.24 -2.62 20.10
C GLY A 687 7.08 -3.68 20.80
N ARG A 688 6.43 -4.40 21.71
CA ARG A 688 7.00 -5.50 22.48
C ARG A 688 5.99 -6.63 22.60
N LEU A 689 6.49 -7.79 23.01
CA LEU A 689 5.70 -8.99 23.27
C LEU A 689 5.58 -9.24 24.78
N VAL A 690 4.43 -9.73 25.22
CA VAL A 690 4.14 -10.17 26.59
C VAL A 690 3.38 -11.49 26.51
N TYR A 691 3.59 -12.38 27.48
CA TYR A 691 2.80 -13.60 27.66
C TYR A 691 2.22 -13.65 29.07
N ILE A 692 0.90 -13.84 29.16
CA ILE A 692 0.14 -13.91 30.41
C ILE A 692 -0.33 -15.34 30.65
N PRO A 693 0.30 -16.12 31.54
CA PRO A 693 -0.10 -17.52 31.70
C PRO A 693 -1.54 -17.66 32.20
N THR A 694 -2.16 -18.79 31.87
CA THR A 694 -3.42 -19.22 32.48
C THR A 694 -3.16 -19.94 33.80
N ARG A 695 -3.82 -19.49 34.86
CA ARG A 695 -3.68 -20.05 36.20
C ARG A 695 -3.97 -21.56 36.19
N ASP A 696 -3.17 -22.30 36.95
CA ASP A 696 -3.27 -23.76 37.18
C ASP A 696 -3.16 -24.65 35.92
N SER A 697 -2.79 -24.10 34.75
CA SER A 697 -2.41 -24.91 33.60
C SER A 697 -1.12 -25.71 33.87
N ALA A 698 -0.94 -26.86 33.20
CA ALA A 698 0.26 -27.68 33.38
C ALA A 698 1.55 -26.89 33.08
N THR A 699 1.53 -26.07 32.03
CA THR A 699 2.62 -25.16 31.64
C THR A 699 2.93 -24.15 32.75
N TYR A 700 1.90 -23.57 33.36
CA TYR A 700 2.03 -22.60 34.45
C TYR A 700 2.68 -23.21 35.69
N THR A 701 2.19 -24.37 36.15
CA THR A 701 2.72 -25.05 37.32
C THR A 701 4.17 -25.49 37.12
N ALA A 702 4.48 -26.05 35.94
CA ALA A 702 5.84 -26.47 35.59
C ALA A 702 6.81 -25.27 35.54
N ALA A 703 6.38 -24.13 35.02
CA ALA A 703 7.21 -22.91 34.99
C ALA A 703 7.56 -22.41 36.40
N ILE A 704 6.61 -22.44 37.35
CA ILE A 704 6.85 -22.04 38.74
C ILE A 704 7.82 -23.00 39.44
N GLU A 705 7.64 -24.31 39.24
CA GLU A 705 8.53 -25.32 39.82
C GLU A 705 9.96 -25.18 39.28
N ALA A 706 10.10 -25.04 37.95
CA ALA A 706 11.39 -24.80 37.31
C ALA A 706 12.04 -23.49 37.79
N TRP A 707 11.26 -22.40 37.89
CA TRP A 707 11.75 -21.12 38.40
C TRP A 707 12.27 -21.24 39.83
N LYS A 708 11.54 -21.92 40.73
CA LYS A 708 11.98 -22.15 42.12
C LYS A 708 13.30 -22.92 42.18
N GLN A 709 13.49 -23.93 41.32
CA GLN A 709 14.77 -24.64 41.22
C GLN A 709 15.90 -23.72 40.77
N LYS A 710 15.64 -22.84 39.80
CA LYS A 710 16.60 -21.84 39.30
C LYS A 710 16.91 -20.70 40.27
N MET A 711 16.12 -20.53 41.32
CA MET A 711 16.36 -19.59 42.42
C MET A 711 17.14 -20.22 43.58
N ALA A 712 17.10 -21.54 43.70
CA ALA A 712 17.83 -22.30 44.72
C ALA A 712 19.26 -22.67 44.28
N ALA A 713 19.52 -22.66 42.96
CA ALA A 713 20.82 -22.88 42.33
C ALA A 713 21.51 -21.55 42.03
#